data_AF-A0A2M8HKC1-F1
#
_entry.id   AF-A0A2M8HKC1-F1
#
_cell.length_a   1.000
_cell.length_b   1.000
_cell.length_c   1.000
_cell.angle_alpha   90.00
_cell.angle_beta   90.00
_cell.angle_gamma   90.00
#
_symmetry.space_group_name_H-M   'P 1'
#
loop_
_entity.id
_entity.type
_entity.pdbx_description
1 polymer ?
#
loop_
_entity_poly.entity_id
_entity_poly.type
_entity_poly.pdbx_seq_one_letter_code
_entity_poly.pdbx_strand_id
1 'polypeptide(L)'
;MKSFPIETWFRSISIDSIKSFLGNRLFRKISLGCISLFIIYFGIMRYLEYRIFDSRIQVNDIRNFITQVINDDLSKAVDLGIIEFSIWEGILIEDLMISQEEDFTYNRKLLQSKKIGLKLSSLFSKQPYIKKIKIIEPMIHIDTGDDFFSSLVDYLLKANFQEVEFSGLQIEVYDAENQILNLQQKSDWVFYKKEDTIEFRFSNGWFWLPFVTRIQGNGSIQLKEGKPANVEMNTRWKNLDIKEVSGFASWIHLFNSDEGSTSGSLKFQYSEFSQNLYTETEWKAMNGNFIFFPKVIWEDIDFQNKFTYTKDIPSQTKTYKRTYSNNWGDWSYSIENTKDLESSKIDWNFPDMEDLFESLSVAKETNVNGSFQGSLDWKETGTRNNWFILNGKFTWQDGKWQDTELDLNWDKWETQIIENQLLSKGSGQVFSSRFNLDANAKLQFWKSIRPDKSNYYPLGMNGSIQTKLDTLQLENWYNLKSSIQTYIQKEIKDRQEKILPEEYFTQQKIYKYLLEEMNLTWNGSIQKVIIQDNASESLDWNHSVIIQAGRITAKASQKNTSNSISFNSQFATKSPYMEMNLNLVDFSWKKPLFNLCGYSVLPESLDLEYRFRSSGADFNSITKQGNHTSIWNLKKAKIMNATEEFEKENINSNFPIPAWDKKESFDLGFEMDHYFENTYFRNITLVSSSGNEWKGFGSTKNNLPYYTLYGKVGTEFKTIQLLEEEDTCK
;
A
#
# COMPACT_ATOMS: atom_id res chain seq x y z
N MET A 1 -52.31 -14.97 -9.88
CA MET A 1 -53.67 -15.36 -9.48
C MET A 1 -53.69 -16.84 -9.08
N LYS A 2 -53.81 -17.12 -7.78
CA LYS A 2 -54.36 -18.35 -7.18
C LYS A 2 -54.76 -17.99 -5.75
N SER A 3 -56.06 -17.94 -5.51
CA SER A 3 -56.70 -17.59 -4.24
C SER A 3 -56.44 -18.66 -3.18
N PHE A 4 -55.89 -18.27 -2.03
CA PHE A 4 -55.87 -19.11 -0.83
C PHE A 4 -57.28 -19.11 -0.21
N PRO A 5 -57.91 -20.28 0.04
CA PRO A 5 -59.26 -20.34 0.60
C PRO A 5 -59.20 -20.19 2.12
N ILE A 6 -59.82 -19.12 2.63
CA ILE A 6 -60.01 -18.80 4.07
C ILE A 6 -61.04 -19.75 4.75
N GLU A 7 -61.68 -20.65 4.00
CA GLU A 7 -62.82 -21.43 4.50
C GLU A 7 -62.49 -22.69 5.31
N THR A 8 -61.22 -23.13 5.40
CA THR A 8 -60.89 -24.39 6.10
C THR A 8 -60.46 -24.23 7.57
N TRP A 9 -60.23 -23.00 8.06
CA TRP A 9 -59.85 -22.78 9.47
C TRP A 9 -61.05 -22.59 10.42
N PHE A 10 -62.22 -22.19 9.91
CA PHE A 10 -63.38 -21.86 10.75
C PHE A 10 -64.35 -23.02 11.03
N ARG A 11 -64.09 -24.24 10.54
CA ARG A 11 -65.02 -25.38 10.69
C ARG A 11 -64.73 -26.37 11.83
N SER A 12 -63.82 -26.07 12.76
CA SER A 12 -63.61 -26.93 13.94
C SER A 12 -63.57 -26.20 15.29
N ILE A 13 -64.22 -25.03 15.40
CA ILE A 13 -64.50 -24.46 16.73
C ILE A 13 -65.83 -25.03 17.20
N SER A 14 -65.79 -26.17 17.89
CA SER A 14 -66.98 -26.70 18.55
C SER A 14 -67.45 -25.71 19.61
N ILE A 15 -68.77 -25.59 19.82
CA ILE A 15 -69.34 -24.77 20.91
C ILE A 15 -68.78 -25.21 22.28
N ASP A 16 -68.31 -26.47 22.39
CA ASP A 16 -67.65 -27.01 23.57
C ASP A 16 -66.21 -26.51 23.75
N SER A 17 -65.47 -26.20 22.69
CA SER A 17 -64.14 -25.58 22.82
C SER A 17 -64.25 -24.12 23.28
N ILE A 18 -65.25 -23.38 22.81
CA ILE A 18 -65.57 -22.02 23.33
C ILE A 18 -66.04 -22.07 24.79
N LYS A 19 -66.83 -23.07 25.19
CA LYS A 19 -67.23 -23.26 26.61
C LYS A 19 -66.04 -23.63 27.50
N SER A 20 -65.10 -24.45 27.02
CA SER A 20 -63.87 -24.77 27.76
C SER A 20 -62.93 -23.55 27.86
N PHE A 21 -62.91 -22.68 26.84
CA PHE A 21 -62.12 -21.46 26.79
C PHE A 21 -62.68 -20.36 27.72
N LEU A 22 -64.02 -20.22 27.77
CA LEU A 22 -64.72 -19.31 28.70
C LEU A 22 -64.74 -19.79 30.15
N GLY A 23 -64.60 -21.10 30.39
CA GLY A 23 -64.52 -21.70 31.72
C GLY A 23 -63.15 -21.55 32.41
N ASN A 24 -62.12 -21.15 31.67
CA ASN A 24 -60.76 -21.06 32.19
C ASN A 24 -60.61 -19.83 33.12
N ARG A 25 -60.31 -20.07 34.40
CA ARG A 25 -60.15 -19.02 35.43
C ARG A 25 -59.14 -17.94 35.03
N LEU A 26 -58.11 -18.29 34.25
CA LEU A 26 -57.11 -17.34 33.77
C LEU A 26 -57.68 -16.41 32.70
N PHE A 27 -58.40 -16.96 31.71
CA PHE A 27 -59.04 -16.16 30.65
C PHE A 27 -60.08 -15.21 31.24
N ARG A 28 -60.89 -15.68 32.19
CA ARG A 28 -61.91 -14.86 32.87
C ARG A 28 -61.30 -13.71 33.67
N LYS A 29 -60.16 -13.93 34.33
CA LYS A 29 -59.39 -12.88 35.02
C LYS A 29 -58.78 -11.88 34.04
N ILE A 30 -58.21 -12.35 32.93
CA ILE A 30 -57.64 -11.50 31.87
C ILE A 30 -58.74 -10.66 31.21
N SER A 31 -59.87 -11.26 30.85
CA SER A 31 -60.99 -10.55 30.24
C SER A 31 -61.64 -9.54 31.19
N LEU A 32 -61.80 -9.87 32.48
CA LEU A 32 -62.26 -8.92 33.49
C LEU A 32 -61.26 -7.77 33.68
N GLY A 33 -59.95 -8.06 33.65
CA GLY A 33 -58.90 -7.05 33.66
C GLY A 33 -58.91 -6.14 32.43
N CYS A 34 -59.15 -6.70 31.24
CA CYS A 34 -59.27 -5.92 30.01
C CYS A 34 -60.54 -5.04 30.03
N ILE A 35 -61.67 -5.57 30.49
CA ILE A 35 -62.93 -4.81 30.58
C ILE A 35 -62.81 -3.69 31.63
N SER A 36 -62.22 -3.95 32.79
CA SER A 36 -61.99 -2.91 33.80
C SER A 36 -61.02 -1.85 33.31
N LEU A 37 -59.94 -2.21 32.61
CA LEU A 37 -59.07 -1.26 31.91
C LEU A 37 -59.82 -0.46 30.87
N PHE A 38 -60.73 -1.09 30.11
CA PHE A 38 -61.53 -0.40 29.10
C PHE A 38 -62.50 0.61 29.73
N ILE A 39 -63.14 0.25 30.84
CA ILE A 39 -64.03 1.15 31.60
C ILE A 39 -63.24 2.30 32.24
N ILE A 40 -62.07 2.03 32.82
CA ILE A 40 -61.19 3.07 33.37
C ILE A 40 -60.73 4.01 32.26
N TYR A 41 -60.32 3.47 31.11
CA TYR A 41 -59.94 4.25 29.93
C TYR A 41 -61.09 5.15 29.46
N PHE A 42 -62.30 4.59 29.33
CA PHE A 42 -63.47 5.35 28.91
C PHE A 42 -63.89 6.41 29.94
N GLY A 43 -63.77 6.09 31.24
CA GLY A 43 -64.01 7.03 32.33
C GLY A 43 -63.01 8.17 32.36
N ILE A 44 -61.72 7.89 32.13
CA ILE A 44 -60.67 8.91 31.99
C ILE A 44 -60.93 9.78 30.76
N MET A 45 -61.29 9.19 29.62
CA MET A 45 -61.59 9.94 28.40
C MET A 45 -62.81 10.85 28.59
N ARG A 46 -63.89 10.37 29.23
CA ARG A 46 -65.07 11.19 29.55
C ARG A 46 -64.77 12.29 30.57
N TYR A 47 -63.95 11.99 31.57
CA TYR A 47 -63.52 12.98 32.56
C TYR A 47 -62.64 14.06 31.92
N LEU A 48 -61.76 13.69 30.99
CA LEU A 48 -60.94 14.62 30.21
C LEU A 48 -61.81 15.47 29.29
N GLU A 49 -62.77 14.89 28.57
CA GLU A 49 -63.76 15.62 27.76
C GLU A 49 -64.52 16.65 28.61
N TYR A 50 -65.04 16.23 29.77
CA TYR A 50 -65.75 17.11 30.71
C TYR A 50 -64.85 18.25 31.21
N ARG A 51 -63.61 17.95 31.61
CA ARG A 51 -62.62 18.95 32.02
C ARG A 51 -62.30 19.95 30.89
N ILE A 52 -62.19 19.50 29.65
CA ILE A 52 -61.91 20.34 28.47
C ILE A 52 -63.09 21.29 28.19
N PHE A 53 -64.34 20.84 28.35
CA PHE A 53 -65.52 21.67 28.15
C PHE A 53 -65.75 22.71 29.26
N ASP A 54 -65.41 22.39 30.51
CA ASP A 54 -65.63 23.28 31.67
C ASP A 54 -64.51 24.31 31.86
N SER A 55 -63.32 24.04 31.32
CA SER A 55 -62.21 25.00 31.31
C SER A 55 -62.19 25.79 30.00
N ARG A 56 -62.63 27.06 30.05
CA ARG A 56 -62.48 27.98 28.91
C ARG A 56 -61.00 28.21 28.62
N ILE A 57 -60.44 27.44 27.69
CA ILE A 57 -59.13 27.74 27.12
C ILE A 57 -59.28 29.03 26.32
N GLN A 58 -58.73 30.14 26.83
CA GLN A 58 -58.69 31.38 26.07
C GLN A 58 -57.65 31.22 24.97
N VAL A 59 -58.11 30.92 23.75
CA VAL A 59 -57.26 30.78 22.55
C VAL A 59 -56.40 32.03 22.33
N ASN A 60 -56.88 33.21 22.74
CA ASN A 60 -56.12 34.45 22.70
C ASN A 60 -54.90 34.47 23.62
N ASP A 61 -54.96 33.88 24.81
CA ASP A 61 -53.82 33.84 25.75
C ASP A 61 -52.73 32.90 25.23
N ILE A 62 -53.14 31.77 24.65
CA ILE A 62 -52.23 30.86 23.95
C ILE A 62 -51.60 31.56 22.75
N ARG A 63 -52.39 32.24 21.91
CA ARG A 63 -51.89 32.99 20.75
C ARG A 63 -50.91 34.10 21.15
N ASN A 64 -51.22 34.89 22.18
CA ASN A 64 -50.34 35.95 22.67
C ASN A 64 -49.05 35.41 23.28
N PHE A 65 -49.13 34.32 24.05
CA PHE A 65 -47.95 33.61 24.57
C PHE A 65 -47.07 33.08 23.43
N ILE A 66 -47.68 32.52 22.38
CA ILE A 66 -46.95 32.03 21.19
C ILE A 66 -46.27 33.17 20.45
N THR A 67 -46.98 34.27 20.17
CA THR A 67 -46.41 35.43 19.50
C THR A 67 -45.28 36.05 20.33
N GLN A 68 -45.42 36.06 21.66
CA GLN A 68 -44.39 36.55 22.56
C GLN A 68 -43.16 35.64 22.59
N VAL A 69 -43.32 34.32 22.71
CA VAL A 69 -42.19 33.38 22.69
C VAL A 69 -41.48 33.38 21.32
N ILE A 70 -42.22 33.49 20.21
CA ILE A 70 -41.61 33.62 18.88
C ILE A 70 -40.81 34.92 18.75
N ASN A 71 -41.30 36.02 19.30
CA ASN A 71 -40.63 37.32 19.20
C ASN A 71 -39.48 37.50 20.20
N ASP A 72 -39.66 37.02 21.43
CA ASP A 72 -38.72 37.23 22.55
C ASP A 72 -37.66 36.11 22.63
N ASP A 73 -38.04 34.84 22.39
CA ASP A 73 -37.14 33.68 22.57
C ASP A 73 -36.58 33.11 21.25
N LEU A 74 -37.22 33.34 20.10
CA LEU A 74 -36.77 32.84 18.77
C LEU A 74 -36.06 33.89 17.89
N SER A 75 -35.94 35.15 18.32
CA SER A 75 -35.11 36.25 17.76
C SER A 75 -34.80 36.23 16.24
N LYS A 76 -35.40 37.17 15.51
CA LYS A 76 -34.97 37.84 14.24
C LYS A 76 -34.62 37.03 12.97
N ALA A 77 -34.45 35.72 12.97
CA ALA A 77 -33.92 34.99 11.80
C ALA A 77 -34.88 33.90 11.27
N VAL A 78 -36.17 34.20 11.09
CA VAL A 78 -37.15 33.21 10.66
C VAL A 78 -38.19 33.80 9.71
N ASP A 79 -38.28 33.26 8.50
CA ASP A 79 -39.43 33.43 7.61
C ASP A 79 -40.49 32.38 8.02
N LEU A 80 -41.63 32.80 8.57
CA LEU A 80 -42.61 31.89 9.16
C LEU A 80 -43.75 31.58 8.17
N GLY A 81 -43.84 30.32 7.75
CA GLY A 81 -45.02 29.75 7.08
C GLY A 81 -46.18 29.46 8.05
N ILE A 82 -47.37 29.24 7.50
CA ILE A 82 -48.69 29.14 8.16
C ILE A 82 -48.65 28.32 9.48
N ILE A 83 -49.29 28.86 10.52
CA ILE A 83 -49.38 28.26 11.86
C ILE A 83 -50.63 27.36 11.95
N GLU A 84 -50.45 26.05 12.09
CA GLU A 84 -51.53 25.12 12.45
C GLU A 84 -51.46 24.80 13.95
N PHE A 85 -52.60 24.84 14.65
CA PHE A 85 -52.71 24.49 16.07
C PHE A 85 -53.52 23.21 16.25
N SER A 86 -52.94 22.23 16.95
CA SER A 86 -53.57 20.96 17.33
C SER A 86 -53.46 20.76 18.84
N ILE A 87 -54.57 20.39 19.50
CA ILE A 87 -54.58 20.10 20.95
C ILE A 87 -53.69 18.91 21.29
N TRP A 88 -53.49 17.97 20.36
CA TRP A 88 -52.69 16.75 20.56
C TRP A 88 -51.22 16.92 20.16
N GLU A 89 -50.95 17.70 19.12
CA GLU A 89 -49.62 17.85 18.53
C GLU A 89 -48.94 19.18 18.92
N GLY A 90 -49.70 20.15 19.44
CA GLY A 90 -49.22 21.48 19.81
C GLY A 90 -49.31 22.47 18.64
N ILE A 91 -48.33 23.36 18.54
CA ILE A 91 -48.23 24.35 17.46
C ILE A 91 -47.29 23.82 16.39
N LEU A 92 -47.70 23.80 15.13
CA LEU A 92 -46.87 23.43 14.00
C LEU A 92 -46.51 24.69 13.21
N ILE A 93 -45.22 24.91 13.03
CA ILE A 93 -44.62 25.96 12.20
C ILE A 93 -44.01 25.26 11.00
N GLU A 94 -44.37 25.67 9.79
CA GLU A 94 -43.81 25.12 8.55
C GLU A 94 -42.65 25.97 8.03
N ASP A 95 -41.64 25.30 7.45
CA ASP A 95 -40.48 25.86 6.75
C ASP A 95 -39.60 26.83 7.55
N LEU A 96 -38.91 26.33 8.59
CA LEU A 96 -37.94 27.12 9.35
C LEU A 96 -36.56 27.13 8.68
N MET A 97 -35.99 28.32 8.48
CA MET A 97 -34.61 28.52 8.01
C MET A 97 -33.85 29.48 8.92
N ILE A 98 -32.67 29.09 9.40
CA ILE A 98 -31.78 29.94 10.21
C ILE A 98 -30.48 30.20 9.44
N SER A 99 -30.08 31.47 9.32
CA SER A 99 -28.87 31.96 8.64
C SER A 99 -27.89 32.59 9.65
N GLN A 100 -26.59 32.61 9.32
CA GLN A 100 -25.56 33.32 10.11
C GLN A 100 -25.64 34.85 9.97
N GLU A 101 -26.14 35.39 8.83
CA GLU A 101 -26.26 36.83 8.57
C GLU A 101 -27.66 37.21 8.02
N GLU A 102 -28.00 38.50 8.07
CA GLU A 102 -29.33 39.07 7.73
C GLU A 102 -29.79 38.85 6.27
N ASP A 103 -28.90 38.47 5.34
CA ASP A 103 -29.22 38.33 3.92
C ASP A 103 -29.38 36.85 3.49
N PHE A 104 -30.63 36.41 3.31
CA PHE A 104 -31.00 35.02 2.99
C PHE A 104 -30.66 34.59 1.56
N THR A 105 -30.22 35.52 0.72
CA THR A 105 -30.15 35.34 -0.73
C THR A 105 -28.82 34.72 -1.21
N TYR A 106 -27.76 34.79 -0.39
CA TYR A 106 -26.41 34.38 -0.79
C TYR A 106 -25.61 33.56 0.24
N ASN A 107 -26.14 33.33 1.45
CA ASN A 107 -25.38 32.69 2.54
C ASN A 107 -25.77 31.24 2.81
N ARG A 108 -24.78 30.45 3.29
CA ARG A 108 -24.97 29.05 3.71
C ARG A 108 -25.88 29.02 4.94
N LYS A 109 -26.97 28.25 4.86
CA LYS A 109 -27.98 28.15 5.94
C LYS A 109 -27.44 27.25 7.05
N LEU A 110 -27.56 27.66 8.32
CA LEU A 110 -27.08 26.88 9.48
C LEU A 110 -28.00 25.72 9.82
N LEU A 111 -29.31 25.97 9.77
CA LEU A 111 -30.36 25.00 10.05
C LEU A 111 -31.49 25.21 9.05
N GLN A 112 -31.85 24.14 8.34
CA GLN A 112 -33.06 24.08 7.54
C GLN A 112 -33.97 22.99 8.12
N SER A 113 -35.23 23.30 8.38
CA SER A 113 -36.21 22.32 8.86
C SER A 113 -37.52 22.49 8.13
N LYS A 114 -38.14 21.36 7.79
CA LYS A 114 -39.44 21.35 7.11
C LYS A 114 -40.57 21.73 8.05
N LYS A 115 -40.53 21.28 9.31
CA LYS A 115 -41.56 21.59 10.33
C LYS A 115 -40.98 21.70 11.72
N ILE A 116 -41.57 22.54 12.56
CA ILE A 116 -41.29 22.64 13.99
C ILE A 116 -42.59 22.55 14.77
N GLY A 117 -42.70 21.53 15.62
CA GLY A 117 -43.77 21.31 16.56
C GLY A 117 -43.41 21.80 17.96
N LEU A 118 -44.20 22.69 18.55
CA LEU A 118 -44.08 23.12 19.95
C LEU A 118 -45.18 22.45 20.78
N LYS A 119 -44.79 21.48 21.61
CA LYS A 119 -45.73 20.80 22.52
C LYS A 119 -45.84 21.58 23.83
N LEU A 120 -47.01 22.18 24.04
CA LEU A 120 -47.34 22.91 25.25
C LEU A 120 -47.75 21.97 26.38
N SER A 121 -47.38 22.33 27.60
CA SER A 121 -47.86 21.68 28.83
C SER A 121 -48.65 22.67 29.67
N SER A 122 -49.49 22.13 30.57
CA SER A 122 -50.27 22.93 31.51
C SER A 122 -51.27 23.89 30.84
N LEU A 123 -51.89 23.44 29.74
CA LEU A 123 -52.92 24.16 28.96
C LEU A 123 -54.11 24.69 29.80
N PHE A 124 -54.31 24.13 30.99
CA PHE A 124 -55.42 24.43 31.91
C PHE A 124 -54.99 25.18 33.19
N SER A 125 -53.74 25.63 33.26
CA SER A 125 -53.21 26.44 34.37
C SER A 125 -53.02 27.90 33.94
N LYS A 126 -52.80 28.82 34.89
CA LYS A 126 -52.73 30.27 34.61
C LYS A 126 -51.58 30.69 33.67
N GLN A 127 -50.56 29.85 33.45
CA GLN A 127 -49.46 30.13 32.51
C GLN A 127 -49.04 28.85 31.78
N PRO A 128 -49.31 28.73 30.46
CA PRO A 128 -48.78 27.63 29.64
C PRO A 128 -47.26 27.78 29.48
N TYR A 129 -46.54 26.67 29.31
CA TYR A 129 -45.11 26.68 28.98
C TYR A 129 -44.78 25.60 27.95
N ILE A 130 -43.69 25.79 27.21
CA ILE A 130 -43.20 24.82 26.23
C ILE A 130 -42.52 23.66 26.96
N LYS A 131 -43.08 22.46 26.80
CA LYS A 131 -42.50 21.24 27.39
C LYS A 131 -41.52 20.57 26.45
N LYS A 132 -41.84 20.54 25.15
CA LYS A 132 -41.04 19.86 24.14
C LYS A 132 -41.07 20.60 22.81
N ILE A 133 -39.91 20.70 22.17
CA ILE A 133 -39.75 21.20 20.80
C ILE A 133 -39.41 20.00 19.91
N LYS A 134 -40.16 19.79 18.83
CA LYS A 134 -39.92 18.73 17.85
C LYS A 134 -39.62 19.33 16.49
N ILE A 135 -38.43 19.12 15.96
CA ILE A 135 -37.97 19.63 14.67
C ILE A 135 -37.95 18.46 13.69
N ILE A 136 -38.64 18.58 12.55
CA ILE A 136 -38.88 17.46 11.62
C ILE A 136 -38.10 17.68 10.32
N GLU A 137 -37.36 16.65 9.92
CA GLU A 137 -36.39 16.66 8.82
C GLU A 137 -35.40 17.84 8.86
N PRO A 138 -34.69 18.05 9.99
CA PRO A 138 -33.68 19.08 10.09
C PRO A 138 -32.43 18.70 9.29
N MET A 139 -31.84 19.68 8.61
CA MET A 139 -30.53 19.63 8.00
C MET A 139 -29.64 20.67 8.68
N ILE A 140 -28.54 20.21 9.28
CA ILE A 140 -27.56 21.04 9.96
C ILE A 140 -26.29 21.07 9.12
N HIS A 141 -25.78 22.28 8.85
CA HIS A 141 -24.50 22.50 8.20
C HIS A 141 -23.49 23.00 9.23
N ILE A 142 -22.37 22.30 9.38
CA ILE A 142 -21.29 22.61 10.31
C ILE A 142 -20.05 22.99 9.52
N ASP A 143 -19.50 24.19 9.74
CA ASP A 143 -18.19 24.59 9.20
C ASP A 143 -17.14 24.47 10.31
N THR A 144 -16.03 23.77 10.04
CA THR A 144 -14.97 23.55 11.03
C THR A 144 -14.15 24.79 11.35
N GLY A 145 -14.28 25.85 10.55
CA GLY A 145 -13.66 27.16 10.81
C GLY A 145 -14.38 28.01 11.86
N ASP A 146 -15.64 27.69 12.19
CA ASP A 146 -16.51 28.55 12.99
C ASP A 146 -16.74 28.04 14.42
N ASP A 147 -17.03 28.99 15.31
CA ASP A 147 -17.50 28.81 16.70
C ASP A 147 -18.93 28.18 16.75
N PHE A 148 -19.23 27.21 15.88
CA PHE A 148 -20.54 26.56 15.77
C PHE A 148 -20.89 25.79 17.04
N PHE A 149 -19.94 25.00 17.58
CA PHE A 149 -20.20 24.22 18.79
C PHE A 149 -20.46 25.12 20.01
N SER A 150 -19.69 26.19 20.16
CA SER A 150 -19.90 27.19 21.20
C SER A 150 -21.23 27.92 21.02
N SER A 151 -21.59 28.32 19.79
CA SER A 151 -22.87 28.97 19.47
C SER A 151 -24.10 28.06 19.68
N LEU A 152 -24.00 26.78 19.30
CA LEU A 152 -25.05 25.78 19.52
C LEU A 152 -25.25 25.50 21.01
N VAL A 153 -24.15 25.33 21.76
CA VAL A 153 -24.20 25.16 23.22
C VAL A 153 -24.79 26.40 23.88
N ASP A 154 -24.39 27.61 23.48
CA ASP A 154 -24.95 28.88 23.95
C ASP A 154 -26.45 29.01 23.65
N TYR A 155 -26.89 28.57 22.47
CA TYR A 155 -28.30 28.56 22.08
C TYR A 155 -29.11 27.58 22.95
N LEU A 156 -28.63 26.33 23.10
CA LEU A 156 -29.26 25.32 23.97
C LEU A 156 -29.26 25.74 25.46
N LEU A 157 -28.28 26.55 25.86
CA LEU A 157 -28.17 27.15 27.19
C LEU A 157 -29.19 28.27 27.43
N LYS A 158 -29.32 29.21 26.49
CA LYS A 158 -30.25 30.35 26.58
C LYS A 158 -31.70 29.91 26.42
N ALA A 159 -31.95 28.88 25.62
CA ALA A 159 -33.29 28.40 25.39
C ALA A 159 -33.85 27.66 26.63
N ASN A 160 -35.04 28.06 27.05
CA ASN A 160 -35.72 27.52 28.22
C ASN A 160 -36.62 26.32 27.85
N PHE A 161 -36.02 25.21 27.41
CA PHE A 161 -36.73 23.96 27.08
C PHE A 161 -36.34 22.82 28.03
N GLN A 162 -37.27 21.88 28.25
CA GLN A 162 -36.98 20.61 28.94
C GLN A 162 -36.51 19.51 27.98
N GLU A 163 -37.09 19.44 26.78
CA GLU A 163 -36.81 18.41 25.77
C GLU A 163 -36.82 18.99 24.34
N VAL A 164 -35.81 18.67 23.53
CA VAL A 164 -35.75 18.97 22.09
C VAL A 164 -35.57 17.66 21.33
N GLU A 165 -36.45 17.36 20.37
CA GLU A 165 -36.37 16.20 19.49
C GLU A 165 -36.13 16.69 18.05
N PHE A 166 -35.04 16.26 17.42
CA PHE A 166 -34.87 16.33 15.98
C PHE A 166 -35.28 14.97 15.40
N SER A 167 -36.27 14.95 14.52
CA SER A 167 -36.71 13.73 13.86
C SER A 167 -36.22 13.72 12.41
N GLY A 168 -35.43 12.71 12.05
CA GLY A 168 -34.82 12.60 10.72
C GLY A 168 -33.74 13.65 10.44
N LEU A 169 -32.85 13.91 11.41
CA LEU A 169 -31.71 14.83 11.30
C LEU A 169 -30.68 14.34 10.28
N GLN A 170 -30.27 15.25 9.41
CA GLN A 170 -29.13 15.14 8.50
C GLN A 170 -28.04 16.14 8.91
N ILE A 171 -26.78 15.70 8.87
CA ILE A 171 -25.62 16.52 9.26
C ILE A 171 -24.63 16.54 8.10
N GLU A 172 -24.21 17.74 7.72
CA GLU A 172 -23.12 17.95 6.77
C GLU A 172 -22.01 18.77 7.44
N VAL A 173 -20.76 18.34 7.27
CA VAL A 173 -19.58 19.04 7.81
C VAL A 173 -18.69 19.47 6.65
N TYR A 174 -18.24 20.72 6.70
CA TYR A 174 -17.36 21.35 5.73
C TYR A 174 -16.11 21.88 6.42
N ASP A 175 -14.97 21.84 5.71
CA ASP A 175 -13.76 22.60 6.05
C ASP A 175 -13.52 23.59 4.91
N ALA A 176 -13.82 24.86 5.18
CA ALA A 176 -13.87 25.93 4.19
C ALA A 176 -14.82 25.62 3.02
N GLU A 177 -14.32 25.12 1.90
CA GLU A 177 -15.14 24.78 0.71
C GLU A 177 -15.28 23.26 0.48
N ASN A 178 -14.52 22.43 1.20
CA ASN A 178 -14.53 20.98 1.01
C ASN A 178 -15.53 20.33 1.96
N GLN A 179 -16.48 19.57 1.41
CA GLN A 179 -17.36 18.73 2.22
C GLN A 179 -16.55 17.57 2.83
N ILE A 180 -16.37 17.58 4.15
CA ILE A 180 -15.65 16.54 4.88
C ILE A 180 -16.57 15.36 5.21
N LEU A 181 -17.83 15.65 5.56
CA LEU A 181 -18.79 14.65 5.99
C LEU A 181 -20.17 14.95 5.40
N ASN A 182 -20.80 13.92 4.83
CA ASN A 182 -22.22 13.92 4.51
C ASN A 182 -22.85 12.66 5.08
N LEU A 183 -23.60 12.79 6.17
CA LEU A 183 -24.29 11.65 6.75
C LEU A 183 -25.62 11.45 6.01
N GLN A 184 -25.63 10.59 4.98
CA GLN A 184 -26.85 10.35 4.18
C GLN A 184 -27.98 9.69 5.00
N GLN A 185 -27.63 8.98 6.07
CA GLN A 185 -28.59 8.25 6.87
C GLN A 185 -29.22 9.16 7.94
N LYS A 186 -30.49 9.53 7.74
CA LYS A 186 -31.26 10.35 8.69
C LYS A 186 -31.38 9.67 10.08
N SER A 187 -31.24 10.44 11.16
CA SER A 187 -31.30 9.93 12.54
C SER A 187 -32.19 10.79 13.44
N ASP A 188 -32.88 10.17 14.40
CA ASP A 188 -33.65 10.91 15.40
C ASP A 188 -32.73 11.24 16.59
N TRP A 189 -32.67 12.50 17.01
CA TRP A 189 -31.90 12.97 18.17
C TRP A 189 -32.85 13.57 19.21
N VAL A 190 -32.61 13.26 20.48
CA VAL A 190 -33.38 13.81 21.61
C VAL A 190 -32.41 14.36 22.64
N PHE A 191 -32.60 15.62 22.98
CA PHE A 191 -31.83 16.36 23.99
C PHE A 191 -32.73 16.64 25.20
N TYR A 192 -32.19 16.38 26.38
CA TYR A 192 -32.83 16.60 27.69
C TYR A 192 -31.96 17.52 28.52
N LYS A 193 -32.53 18.65 28.98
CA LYS A 193 -31.82 19.60 29.84
C LYS A 193 -32.17 19.33 31.31
N LYS A 194 -31.16 19.14 32.16
CA LYS A 194 -31.28 18.98 33.62
C LYS A 194 -30.26 19.88 34.30
N GLU A 195 -30.71 21.01 34.87
CA GLU A 195 -29.84 21.99 35.54
C GLU A 195 -28.60 22.33 34.68
N ASP A 196 -27.40 21.94 35.12
CA ASP A 196 -26.12 22.18 34.44
C ASP A 196 -25.68 21.03 33.49
N THR A 197 -26.56 20.07 33.19
CA THR A 197 -26.27 18.93 32.32
C THR A 197 -27.25 18.82 31.16
N ILE A 198 -26.73 18.63 29.94
CA ILE A 198 -27.52 18.28 28.76
C ILE A 198 -27.25 16.81 28.43
N GLU A 199 -28.24 15.95 28.60
CA GLU A 199 -28.18 14.57 28.13
C GLU A 199 -28.73 14.49 26.71
N PHE A 200 -28.10 13.74 25.82
CA PHE A 200 -28.62 13.50 24.48
C PHE A 200 -28.62 12.03 24.11
N ARG A 201 -29.53 11.64 23.24
CA ARG A 201 -29.65 10.28 22.69
C ARG A 201 -29.99 10.39 21.22
N PHE A 202 -29.43 9.51 20.41
CA PHE A 202 -29.79 9.44 19.01
C PHE A 202 -29.92 8.01 18.53
N SER A 203 -30.82 7.80 17.57
CA SER A 203 -31.01 6.50 16.92
C SER A 203 -31.71 6.68 15.58
N ASN A 204 -31.41 5.82 14.61
CA ASN A 204 -32.15 5.72 13.35
C ASN A 204 -33.09 4.49 13.31
N GLY A 205 -33.49 3.97 14.49
CA GLY A 205 -34.56 2.97 14.66
C GLY A 205 -34.31 1.91 15.74
N TRP A 206 -34.98 0.75 15.66
CA TRP A 206 -34.88 -0.36 16.62
C TRP A 206 -33.58 -1.20 16.53
N PHE A 207 -32.55 -0.78 17.25
CA PHE A 207 -31.23 -1.43 17.28
C PHE A 207 -31.23 -2.92 17.69
N TRP A 208 -32.31 -3.43 18.31
CA TRP A 208 -32.43 -4.82 18.77
C TRP A 208 -32.81 -5.84 17.67
N LEU A 209 -33.23 -5.41 16.49
CA LEU A 209 -33.55 -6.31 15.38
C LEU A 209 -32.28 -6.78 14.65
N PRO A 210 -32.07 -8.09 14.45
CA PRO A 210 -30.98 -8.57 13.62
C PRO A 210 -31.20 -8.11 12.16
N PHE A 211 -30.10 -7.80 11.45
CA PHE A 211 -30.06 -7.41 10.03
C PHE A 211 -30.66 -6.04 9.64
N VAL A 212 -31.01 -5.19 10.61
CA VAL A 212 -31.43 -3.81 10.31
C VAL A 212 -30.31 -2.84 10.68
N THR A 213 -29.75 -2.18 9.66
CA THR A 213 -28.63 -1.22 9.75
C THR A 213 -29.02 -0.04 10.62
N ARG A 214 -28.35 0.14 11.77
CA ARG A 214 -28.71 1.20 12.71
C ARG A 214 -27.51 1.81 13.44
N ILE A 215 -27.50 3.14 13.52
CA ILE A 215 -26.64 3.96 14.38
C ILE A 215 -27.44 4.26 15.65
N GLN A 216 -26.82 4.10 16.81
CA GLN A 216 -27.37 4.50 18.09
C GLN A 216 -26.28 5.16 18.93
N GLY A 217 -26.61 6.22 19.66
CA GLY A 217 -25.70 6.77 20.65
C GLY A 217 -26.39 7.52 21.76
N ASN A 218 -25.60 7.85 22.77
CA ASN A 218 -26.00 8.68 23.89
C ASN A 218 -24.80 9.50 24.38
N GLY A 219 -25.08 10.55 25.14
CA GLY A 219 -24.04 11.35 25.74
C GLY A 219 -24.57 12.35 26.75
N SER A 220 -23.63 13.04 27.38
CA SER A 220 -23.89 14.09 28.36
C SER A 220 -22.86 15.20 28.22
N ILE A 221 -23.34 16.43 28.33
CA ILE A 221 -22.52 17.65 28.37
C ILE A 221 -22.75 18.27 29.75
N GLN A 222 -21.71 18.31 30.58
CA GLN A 222 -21.71 19.02 31.86
C GLN A 222 -21.17 20.43 31.63
N LEU A 223 -21.86 21.41 32.20
CA LEU A 223 -21.60 22.82 32.01
C LEU A 223 -21.03 23.41 33.31
N LYS A 224 -20.02 24.26 33.18
CA LYS A 224 -19.46 25.05 34.28
C LYS A 224 -19.32 26.49 33.79
N GLU A 225 -19.95 27.43 34.49
CA GLU A 225 -19.98 28.85 34.11
C GLU A 225 -20.45 29.08 32.65
N GLY A 226 -21.40 28.27 32.18
CA GLY A 226 -21.92 28.37 30.81
C GLY A 226 -21.02 27.78 29.72
N LYS A 227 -19.91 27.11 30.07
CA LYS A 227 -19.04 26.43 29.10
C LYS A 227 -19.04 24.91 29.29
N PRO A 228 -18.87 24.11 28.20
CA PRO A 228 -18.73 22.67 28.30
C PRO A 228 -17.45 22.32 29.06
N ALA A 229 -17.61 21.83 30.29
CA ALA A 229 -16.52 21.42 31.16
C ALA A 229 -16.16 19.94 30.96
N ASN A 230 -17.19 19.09 30.80
CA ASN A 230 -17.03 17.69 30.44
C ASN A 230 -18.04 17.30 29.36
N VAL A 231 -17.58 16.59 28.32
CA VAL A 231 -18.45 15.99 27.31
C VAL A 231 -18.14 14.51 27.24
N GLU A 232 -19.16 13.67 27.31
CA GLU A 232 -19.05 12.25 27.01
C GLU A 232 -20.06 11.88 25.93
N MET A 233 -19.61 11.18 24.90
CA MET A 233 -20.47 10.65 23.83
C MET A 233 -20.08 9.20 23.56
N ASN A 234 -21.06 8.32 23.52
CA ASN A 234 -20.91 6.93 23.12
C ASN A 234 -21.82 6.66 21.92
N THR A 235 -21.22 6.17 20.84
CA THR A 235 -21.89 5.83 19.58
C THR A 235 -21.63 4.37 19.26
N ARG A 236 -22.61 3.69 18.69
CA ARG A 236 -22.52 2.32 18.18
C ARG A 236 -23.19 2.25 16.83
N TRP A 237 -22.62 1.45 15.93
CA TRP A 237 -23.20 1.18 14.62
C TRP A 237 -23.02 -0.29 14.25
N LYS A 238 -23.90 -0.76 13.37
CA LYS A 238 -23.88 -2.14 12.88
C LYS A 238 -24.24 -2.19 11.40
N ASN A 239 -23.42 -2.90 10.64
CA ASN A 239 -23.59 -3.17 9.21
C ASN A 239 -23.83 -1.90 8.36
N LEU A 240 -23.07 -0.83 8.62
CA LEU A 240 -23.11 0.37 7.79
C LEU A 240 -22.36 0.10 6.48
N ASP A 241 -22.98 0.43 5.35
CA ASP A 241 -22.33 0.40 4.04
C ASP A 241 -21.31 1.55 3.96
N ILE A 242 -20.10 1.22 3.55
CA ILE A 242 -18.97 2.18 3.49
C ILE A 242 -19.26 3.31 2.53
N LYS A 243 -19.98 3.02 1.44
CA LYS A 243 -20.41 4.04 0.48
C LYS A 243 -21.28 5.13 1.11
N GLU A 244 -22.07 4.78 2.14
CA GLU A 244 -22.94 5.72 2.86
C GLU A 244 -22.19 6.57 3.89
N VAL A 245 -20.96 6.19 4.27
CA VAL A 245 -20.19 6.82 5.36
C VAL A 245 -18.73 7.11 4.99
N SER A 246 -18.39 7.21 3.71
CA SER A 246 -17.00 7.31 3.21
C SER A 246 -16.15 8.39 3.92
N GLY A 247 -16.72 9.55 4.25
CA GLY A 247 -16.06 10.60 5.03
C GLY A 247 -15.80 10.26 6.51
N PHE A 248 -16.71 9.56 7.18
CA PHE A 248 -16.53 9.09 8.57
C PHE A 248 -15.61 7.89 8.64
N ALA A 249 -15.74 6.96 7.69
CA ALA A 249 -14.90 5.79 7.54
C ALA A 249 -13.43 6.23 7.39
N SER A 250 -13.11 7.08 6.41
CA SER A 250 -11.75 7.56 6.14
C SER A 250 -11.08 8.27 7.32
N TRP A 251 -11.84 8.90 8.23
CA TRP A 251 -11.29 9.46 9.47
C TRP A 251 -10.88 8.38 10.50
N ILE A 252 -11.62 7.27 10.54
CA ILE A 252 -11.47 6.21 11.53
C ILE A 252 -10.53 5.09 11.06
N HIS A 253 -10.41 4.86 9.75
CA HIS A 253 -9.52 3.84 9.15
C HIS A 253 -8.56 4.41 8.10
N LEU A 254 -7.42 3.74 7.85
CA LEU A 254 -6.44 4.13 6.81
C LEU A 254 -6.62 3.31 5.52
N PHE A 255 -7.74 2.59 5.41
CA PHE A 255 -8.10 1.83 4.24
C PHE A 255 -9.02 2.69 3.37
N ASN A 256 -8.72 2.80 2.09
CA ASN A 256 -9.52 3.56 1.15
C ASN A 256 -10.30 2.56 0.30
N SER A 257 -11.61 2.57 0.45
CA SER A 257 -12.53 1.62 -0.17
C SER A 257 -13.91 2.24 -0.33
N ASP A 258 -14.58 1.87 -1.42
CA ASP A 258 -15.97 2.21 -1.69
C ASP A 258 -16.92 1.01 -1.51
N GLU A 259 -16.38 -0.15 -1.09
CA GLU A 259 -17.08 -1.42 -1.01
C GLU A 259 -16.83 -2.13 0.33
N GLY A 260 -17.89 -2.66 0.93
CA GLY A 260 -17.83 -3.43 2.17
C GLY A 260 -18.77 -2.87 3.23
N SER A 261 -18.65 -3.38 4.46
CA SER A 261 -19.46 -2.91 5.59
C SER A 261 -18.66 -2.76 6.87
N THR A 262 -19.11 -1.85 7.74
CA THR A 262 -18.50 -1.59 9.05
C THR A 262 -19.50 -1.71 10.19
N SER A 263 -19.03 -2.26 11.31
CA SER A 263 -19.71 -2.28 12.61
C SER A 263 -18.75 -1.80 13.67
N GLY A 264 -19.22 -1.12 14.72
CA GLY A 264 -18.29 -0.63 15.72
C GLY A 264 -18.89 0.24 16.80
N SER A 265 -18.00 0.81 17.60
CA SER A 265 -18.34 1.77 18.63
C SER A 265 -17.30 2.87 18.73
N LEU A 266 -17.76 4.07 19.07
CA LEU A 266 -16.95 5.25 19.28
C LEU A 266 -17.29 5.84 20.64
N LYS A 267 -16.27 6.13 21.43
CA LYS A 267 -16.38 6.82 22.71
C LYS A 267 -15.53 8.08 22.66
N PHE A 268 -16.17 9.23 22.77
CA PHE A 268 -15.52 10.53 22.87
C PHE A 268 -15.66 11.06 24.30
N GLN A 269 -14.56 11.56 24.84
CA GLN A 269 -14.52 12.21 26.14
C GLN A 269 -13.72 13.50 26.03
N TYR A 270 -14.29 14.60 26.48
CA TYR A 270 -13.61 15.88 26.60
C TYR A 270 -13.72 16.38 28.03
N SER A 271 -12.65 16.99 28.50
CA SER A 271 -12.53 17.70 29.77
C SER A 271 -11.64 18.93 29.56
N GLU A 272 -11.64 19.86 30.52
CA GLU A 272 -10.75 21.03 30.52
C GLU A 272 -9.24 20.66 30.37
N PHE A 273 -8.86 19.43 30.75
CA PHE A 273 -7.46 18.97 30.76
C PHE A 273 -7.11 17.98 29.66
N SER A 274 -8.10 17.26 29.12
CA SER A 274 -7.86 16.18 28.18
C SER A 274 -8.99 15.98 27.18
N GLN A 275 -8.63 15.55 25.98
CA GLN A 275 -9.55 15.08 24.94
C GLN A 275 -9.16 13.66 24.56
N ASN A 276 -10.08 12.72 24.71
CA ASN A 276 -9.90 11.33 24.38
C ASN A 276 -10.95 10.85 23.39
N LEU A 277 -10.53 10.02 22.46
CA LEU A 277 -11.38 9.36 21.50
C LEU A 277 -10.94 7.91 21.37
N TYR A 278 -11.86 6.99 21.60
CA TYR A 278 -11.64 5.56 21.49
C TYR A 278 -12.62 5.00 20.48
N THR A 279 -12.17 4.15 19.57
CA THR A 279 -13.03 3.46 18.62
C THR A 279 -12.58 2.03 18.46
N GLU A 280 -13.54 1.13 18.31
CA GLU A 280 -13.33 -0.28 18.02
C GLU A 280 -14.32 -0.67 16.92
N THR A 281 -13.79 -1.17 15.81
CA THR A 281 -14.51 -1.33 14.56
C THR A 281 -14.16 -2.66 13.92
N GLU A 282 -15.14 -3.29 13.28
CA GLU A 282 -15.03 -4.51 12.49
C GLU A 282 -15.43 -4.14 11.06
N TRP A 283 -14.59 -4.53 10.11
CA TRP A 283 -14.73 -4.26 8.69
C TRP A 283 -14.88 -5.60 7.97
N LYS A 284 -15.80 -5.66 7.00
CA LYS A 284 -16.11 -6.89 6.26
C LYS A 284 -16.17 -6.68 4.76
N ALA A 285 -15.67 -7.67 4.03
CA ALA A 285 -15.66 -7.74 2.57
C ALA A 285 -15.09 -6.46 1.94
N MET A 286 -13.94 -6.02 2.46
CA MET A 286 -13.30 -4.77 2.06
C MET A 286 -12.49 -4.95 0.79
N ASN A 287 -12.75 -4.12 -0.21
CA ASN A 287 -11.96 -4.05 -1.46
C ASN A 287 -11.35 -2.67 -1.62
N GLY A 288 -10.03 -2.56 -1.67
CA GLY A 288 -9.40 -1.24 -1.73
C GLY A 288 -7.92 -1.22 -1.46
N ASN A 289 -7.39 -0.05 -1.09
CA ASN A 289 -5.98 0.16 -0.85
C ASN A 289 -5.74 0.85 0.48
N PHE A 290 -4.69 0.46 1.21
CA PHE A 290 -4.21 1.27 2.32
C PHE A 290 -3.60 2.57 1.79
N ILE A 291 -3.83 3.69 2.47
CA ILE A 291 -3.31 5.02 2.08
C ILE A 291 -1.78 5.02 1.90
N PHE A 292 -1.05 4.23 2.70
CA PHE A 292 0.40 4.10 2.58
C PHE A 292 0.86 3.20 1.42
N PHE A 293 -0.01 2.34 0.91
CA PHE A 293 0.27 1.42 -0.18
C PHE A 293 -0.75 1.61 -1.32
N PRO A 294 -0.83 2.82 -1.92
CA PRO A 294 -1.93 3.17 -2.81
C PRO A 294 -1.96 2.37 -4.11
N LYS A 295 -0.88 1.68 -4.46
CA LYS A 295 -0.78 0.81 -5.65
C LYS A 295 -1.17 -0.64 -5.39
N VAL A 296 -1.33 -1.02 -4.13
CA VAL A 296 -1.63 -2.40 -3.73
C VAL A 296 -3.11 -2.50 -3.48
N ILE A 297 -3.81 -3.24 -4.35
CA ILE A 297 -5.23 -3.51 -4.22
C ILE A 297 -5.39 -4.80 -3.44
N TRP A 298 -6.14 -4.69 -2.37
CA TRP A 298 -6.54 -5.76 -1.49
C TRP A 298 -7.98 -6.17 -1.78
N GLU A 299 -8.23 -7.47 -1.80
CA GLU A 299 -9.52 -8.06 -2.14
C GLU A 299 -10.08 -8.86 -0.96
N ASP A 300 -11.37 -8.68 -0.69
CA ASP A 300 -12.18 -9.44 0.28
C ASP A 300 -11.56 -9.53 1.69
N ILE A 301 -11.13 -8.40 2.24
CA ILE A 301 -10.54 -8.38 3.59
C ILE A 301 -11.60 -8.18 4.66
N ASP A 302 -11.54 -9.04 5.68
CA ASP A 302 -12.14 -8.80 6.99
C ASP A 302 -11.06 -8.40 8.01
N PHE A 303 -11.27 -7.31 8.75
CA PHE A 303 -10.34 -6.91 9.81
C PHE A 303 -11.02 -6.13 10.95
N GLN A 304 -10.42 -6.20 12.13
CA GLN A 304 -10.77 -5.38 13.28
C GLN A 304 -9.78 -4.24 13.43
N ASN A 305 -10.27 -3.06 13.78
CA ASN A 305 -9.47 -1.88 14.03
C ASN A 305 -9.84 -1.25 15.38
N LYS A 306 -8.81 -0.98 16.19
CA LYS A 306 -8.90 -0.18 17.40
C LYS A 306 -8.14 1.12 17.19
N PHE A 307 -8.76 2.26 17.44
CA PHE A 307 -8.08 3.55 17.39
C PHE A 307 -8.31 4.33 18.68
N THR A 308 -7.22 4.89 19.18
CA THR A 308 -7.18 5.73 20.36
C THR A 308 -6.48 7.03 20.01
N TYR A 309 -7.12 8.13 20.36
CA TYR A 309 -6.53 9.46 20.34
C TYR A 309 -6.64 10.07 21.73
N THR A 310 -5.52 10.59 22.23
CA THR A 310 -5.44 11.32 23.49
C THR A 310 -4.70 12.62 23.26
N LYS A 311 -5.30 13.73 23.67
CA LYS A 311 -4.66 15.04 23.71
C LYS A 311 -4.67 15.54 25.14
N ASP A 312 -3.48 15.73 25.67
CA ASP A 312 -3.25 16.39 26.95
C ASP A 312 -3.11 17.90 26.67
N ILE A 313 -4.06 18.69 27.19
CA ILE A 313 -4.16 20.12 26.89
C ILE A 313 -3.01 20.92 27.53
N PRO A 314 -2.66 20.72 28.82
CA PRO A 314 -1.53 21.40 29.45
C PRO A 314 -0.17 21.14 28.78
N SER A 315 0.13 19.89 28.43
CA SER A 315 1.42 19.52 27.83
C SER A 315 1.47 19.71 26.31
N GLN A 316 0.31 19.94 25.69
CA GLN A 316 0.10 19.92 24.24
C GLN A 316 0.51 18.60 23.57
N THR A 317 0.69 17.53 24.35
CA THR A 317 1.04 16.21 23.83
C THR A 317 -0.18 15.58 23.16
N LYS A 318 0.02 15.09 21.94
CA LYS A 318 -1.00 14.35 21.19
C LYS A 318 -0.49 12.94 20.92
N THR A 319 -1.23 11.96 21.38
CA THR A 319 -0.95 10.54 21.15
C THR A 319 -2.04 9.95 20.27
N TYR A 320 -1.62 9.30 19.20
CA TYR A 320 -2.44 8.53 18.28
C TYR A 320 -1.97 7.09 18.38
N LYS A 321 -2.87 6.14 18.58
CA LYS A 321 -2.56 4.71 18.52
C LYS A 321 -3.63 4.00 17.72
N ARG A 322 -3.20 3.13 16.82
CA ARG A 322 -4.08 2.33 16.00
C ARG A 322 -3.58 0.89 15.97
N THR A 323 -4.48 -0.06 16.11
CA THR A 323 -4.18 -1.50 16.04
C THR A 323 -5.16 -2.14 15.08
N TYR A 324 -4.65 -3.00 14.22
CA TYR A 324 -5.39 -3.80 13.27
C TYR A 324 -5.14 -5.27 13.59
N SER A 325 -6.18 -6.07 13.46
CA SER A 325 -6.15 -7.51 13.70
C SER A 325 -7.00 -8.20 12.66
N ASN A 326 -6.46 -9.21 12.00
CA ASN A 326 -7.17 -10.03 11.04
C ASN A 326 -6.67 -11.48 11.09
N ASN A 327 -7.11 -12.31 10.15
CA ASN A 327 -6.72 -13.72 10.09
C ASN A 327 -5.22 -13.91 9.85
N TRP A 328 -4.57 -12.93 9.21
CA TRP A 328 -3.16 -13.03 8.78
C TRP A 328 -2.20 -12.49 9.83
N GLY A 329 -2.71 -11.73 10.80
CA GLY A 329 -1.92 -11.23 11.92
C GLY A 329 -2.39 -9.89 12.48
N ASP A 330 -1.53 -9.33 13.32
CA ASP A 330 -1.76 -8.06 13.99
C ASP A 330 -0.72 -7.04 13.59
N TRP A 331 -1.13 -5.78 13.40
CA TRP A 331 -0.19 -4.67 13.30
C TRP A 331 -0.70 -3.43 14.01
N SER A 332 0.20 -2.60 14.49
CA SER A 332 -0.15 -1.37 15.17
C SER A 332 0.77 -0.23 14.78
N TYR A 333 0.23 0.97 14.85
CA TYR A 333 0.93 2.21 14.60
C TYR A 333 0.59 3.21 15.69
N SER A 334 1.60 3.85 16.26
CA SER A 334 1.40 4.93 17.22
C SER A 334 2.28 6.13 16.90
N ILE A 335 1.71 7.33 17.04
CA ILE A 335 2.38 8.62 16.92
C ILE A 335 2.23 9.35 18.25
N GLU A 336 3.31 9.93 18.75
CA GLU A 336 3.31 10.85 19.87
C GLU A 336 3.98 12.14 19.44
N ASN A 337 3.23 13.24 19.47
CA ASN A 337 3.73 14.57 19.14
C ASN A 337 3.91 15.38 20.43
N THR A 338 5.14 15.81 20.69
CA THR A 338 5.48 16.67 21.82
C THR A 338 6.27 17.88 21.32
N LYS A 339 5.72 19.10 21.45
CA LYS A 339 6.39 20.35 21.04
C LYS A 339 6.94 20.32 19.60
N ASP A 340 6.11 19.92 18.64
CA ASP A 340 6.43 19.83 17.20
C ASP A 340 7.50 18.79 16.80
N LEU A 341 7.89 17.89 17.72
CA LEU A 341 8.70 16.71 17.39
C LEU A 341 7.83 15.46 17.45
N GLU A 342 7.93 14.65 16.40
CA GLU A 342 7.21 13.39 16.27
C GLU A 342 8.04 12.20 16.77
N SER A 343 7.42 11.34 17.59
CA SER A 343 7.89 10.01 17.92
C SER A 343 6.87 8.99 17.45
N SER A 344 7.26 8.10 16.55
CA SER A 344 6.38 7.14 15.93
C SER A 344 6.89 5.71 16.12
N LYS A 345 5.96 4.76 16.19
CA LYS A 345 6.25 3.33 16.36
C LYS A 345 5.29 2.51 15.53
N ILE A 346 5.81 1.53 14.80
CA ILE A 346 5.03 0.49 14.13
C ILE A 346 5.44 -0.86 14.73
N ASP A 347 4.46 -1.69 15.06
CA ASP A 347 4.65 -3.10 15.43
C ASP A 347 3.84 -3.97 14.46
N TRP A 348 4.36 -5.12 14.06
CA TRP A 348 3.63 -6.10 13.25
C TRP A 348 4.00 -7.52 13.66
N ASN A 349 3.05 -8.42 13.51
CA ASN A 349 3.19 -9.85 13.76
C ASN A 349 2.25 -10.61 12.81
N PHE A 350 2.84 -11.13 11.75
CA PHE A 350 2.18 -12.00 10.77
C PHE A 350 2.69 -13.43 11.00
N PRO A 351 1.93 -14.29 11.69
CA PRO A 351 2.34 -15.67 11.92
C PRO A 351 2.49 -16.47 10.61
N ASP A 352 1.70 -16.12 9.60
CA ASP A 352 1.81 -16.71 8.26
C ASP A 352 1.65 -15.61 7.20
N MET A 353 2.65 -15.49 6.34
CA MET A 353 2.63 -14.55 5.22
C MET A 353 1.79 -15.07 4.05
N GLU A 354 1.46 -16.36 3.99
CA GLU A 354 0.66 -16.93 2.88
C GLU A 354 -0.70 -16.24 2.79
N ASP A 355 -1.44 -16.18 3.89
CA ASP A 355 -2.76 -15.54 3.92
C ASP A 355 -2.69 -14.02 3.58
N LEU A 356 -1.61 -13.34 4.00
CA LEU A 356 -1.38 -11.93 3.65
C LEU A 356 -1.19 -11.78 2.13
N PHE A 357 -0.39 -12.63 1.50
CA PHE A 357 -0.11 -12.54 0.07
C PHE A 357 -1.28 -13.02 -0.80
N GLU A 358 -2.08 -13.99 -0.37
CA GLU A 358 -3.28 -14.43 -1.10
C GLU A 358 -4.31 -13.30 -1.31
N SER A 359 -4.39 -12.39 -0.34
CA SER A 359 -5.30 -11.23 -0.40
C SER A 359 -4.82 -10.10 -1.32
N LEU A 360 -3.57 -10.19 -1.81
CA LEU A 360 -2.98 -9.23 -2.72
C LEU A 360 -3.31 -9.62 -4.15
N SER A 361 -4.02 -8.75 -4.86
CA SER A 361 -4.34 -8.92 -6.29
C SER A 361 -3.14 -9.23 -7.19
N VAL A 362 -1.95 -8.74 -6.83
CA VAL A 362 -0.70 -8.84 -7.62
C VAL A 362 0.10 -10.12 -7.33
N ALA A 363 -0.17 -10.82 -6.22
CA ALA A 363 0.70 -11.89 -5.74
C ALA A 363 0.13 -13.30 -5.93
N LYS A 364 -0.97 -13.47 -6.68
CA LYS A 364 -1.66 -14.77 -6.84
C LYS A 364 -0.78 -15.89 -7.45
N GLU A 365 0.30 -15.55 -8.15
CA GLU A 365 1.24 -16.51 -8.75
C GLU A 365 2.53 -16.71 -7.93
N THR A 366 2.69 -16.01 -6.81
CA THR A 366 3.88 -16.07 -5.96
C THR A 366 3.53 -16.81 -4.67
N ASN A 367 4.22 -17.91 -4.39
CA ASN A 367 4.07 -18.59 -3.11
C ASN A 367 5.04 -17.96 -2.10
N VAL A 368 4.47 -17.26 -1.10
CA VAL A 368 5.24 -16.60 -0.04
C VAL A 368 4.76 -17.04 1.33
N ASN A 369 5.61 -17.73 2.09
CA ASN A 369 5.24 -18.30 3.38
C ASN A 369 6.20 -17.84 4.50
N GLY A 370 5.88 -18.23 5.73
CA GLY A 370 6.70 -18.04 6.92
C GLY A 370 6.17 -16.96 7.85
N SER A 371 6.76 -16.86 9.04
CA SER A 371 6.33 -15.87 10.05
C SER A 371 7.15 -14.59 9.95
N PHE A 372 6.50 -13.44 9.88
CA PHE A 372 7.13 -12.13 9.83
C PHE A 372 6.66 -11.23 10.98
N GLN A 373 7.57 -10.92 11.90
CA GLN A 373 7.28 -10.10 13.06
C GLN A 373 8.35 -9.02 13.26
N GLY A 374 7.96 -7.92 13.89
CA GLY A 374 8.91 -6.90 14.26
C GLY A 374 8.30 -5.61 14.77
N SER A 375 9.19 -4.68 15.04
CA SER A 375 8.87 -3.33 15.51
C SER A 375 9.89 -2.34 14.97
N LEU A 376 9.44 -1.14 14.61
CA LEU A 376 10.28 -0.02 14.21
C LEU A 376 9.79 1.23 14.94
N ASP A 377 10.65 1.86 15.73
CA ASP A 377 10.44 3.17 16.31
C ASP A 377 11.34 4.21 15.65
N TRP A 378 10.79 5.40 15.38
CA TRP A 378 11.56 6.54 14.92
C TRP A 378 11.20 7.80 15.70
N LYS A 379 12.22 8.61 15.99
CA LYS A 379 12.07 9.87 16.73
C LYS A 379 12.74 11.01 16.00
N GLU A 380 12.03 12.13 15.90
CA GLU A 380 12.60 13.38 15.40
C GLU A 380 13.53 14.02 16.45
N THR A 381 14.76 14.33 16.05
CA THR A 381 15.77 14.91 16.95
C THR A 381 15.78 16.44 16.93
N GLY A 382 15.17 17.06 15.92
CA GLY A 382 15.31 18.49 15.63
C GLY A 382 16.67 18.88 15.02
N THR A 383 17.61 17.94 14.84
CA THR A 383 18.93 18.24 14.26
C THR A 383 18.94 18.02 12.74
N ARG A 384 19.37 19.03 11.98
CA ARG A 384 19.34 18.98 10.49
C ARG A 384 20.07 17.78 9.89
N ASN A 385 21.19 17.35 10.50
CA ASN A 385 22.05 16.31 9.93
C ASN A 385 21.79 14.91 10.47
N ASN A 386 20.85 14.75 11.39
CA ASN A 386 20.45 13.46 11.92
C ASN A 386 18.99 13.54 12.39
N TRP A 387 18.09 13.84 11.45
CA TRP A 387 16.72 14.22 11.77
C TRP A 387 15.96 13.10 12.47
N PHE A 388 16.18 11.85 12.08
CA PHE A 388 15.54 10.68 12.67
C PHE A 388 16.55 9.80 13.43
N ILE A 389 16.14 9.33 14.62
CA ILE A 389 16.76 8.19 15.30
C ILE A 389 15.80 7.00 15.16
N LEU A 390 16.28 5.93 14.51
CA LEU A 390 15.57 4.67 14.32
C LEU A 390 16.06 3.64 15.34
N ASN A 391 15.14 2.93 15.97
CA ASN A 391 15.41 1.62 16.57
C ASN A 391 14.38 0.60 16.08
N GLY A 392 14.73 -0.67 16.12
CA GLY A 392 13.81 -1.69 15.66
C GLY A 392 14.39 -3.08 15.63
N LYS A 393 13.50 -4.05 15.46
CA LYS A 393 13.86 -5.45 15.29
C LYS A 393 12.85 -6.09 14.35
N PHE A 394 13.35 -6.81 13.37
CA PHE A 394 12.59 -7.52 12.36
C PHE A 394 13.05 -8.96 12.37
N THR A 395 12.13 -9.92 12.27
CA THR A 395 12.47 -11.32 12.16
C THR A 395 11.51 -11.99 11.19
N TRP A 396 12.07 -12.64 10.17
CA TRP A 396 11.37 -13.52 9.27
C TRP A 396 11.89 -14.95 9.46
N GLN A 397 11.02 -15.88 9.84
CA GLN A 397 11.41 -17.28 10.07
C GLN A 397 10.70 -18.20 9.09
N ASP A 398 11.38 -19.27 8.71
CA ASP A 398 10.88 -20.34 7.84
C ASP A 398 10.24 -19.80 6.56
N GLY A 399 10.84 -18.74 6.00
CA GLY A 399 10.23 -18.04 4.90
C GLY A 399 10.64 -18.64 3.56
N LYS A 400 9.69 -18.63 2.64
CA LYS A 400 9.84 -19.16 1.30
C LYS A 400 9.30 -18.14 0.33
N TRP A 401 10.02 -17.93 -0.76
CA TRP A 401 9.61 -17.16 -1.92
C TRP A 401 9.84 -18.03 -3.14
N GLN A 402 8.77 -18.44 -3.79
CA GLN A 402 8.84 -19.27 -4.98
C GLN A 402 7.96 -18.70 -6.09
N ASP A 403 8.59 -18.33 -7.20
CA ASP A 403 7.96 -17.98 -8.47
C ASP A 403 8.73 -18.61 -9.66
N THR A 404 8.40 -18.24 -10.89
CA THR A 404 9.04 -18.77 -12.11
C THR A 404 10.51 -18.36 -12.29
N GLU A 405 10.95 -17.33 -11.58
CA GLU A 405 12.24 -16.67 -11.73
C GLU A 405 13.17 -16.87 -10.52
N LEU A 406 12.61 -17.09 -9.33
CA LEU A 406 13.33 -17.17 -8.06
C LEU A 406 12.77 -18.27 -7.16
N ASP A 407 13.66 -19.13 -6.67
CA ASP A 407 13.42 -20.04 -5.55
C ASP A 407 14.35 -19.66 -4.40
N LEU A 408 13.79 -19.05 -3.37
CA LEU A 408 14.50 -18.54 -2.21
C LEU A 408 13.81 -19.01 -0.95
N ASN A 409 14.55 -19.69 -0.09
CA ASN A 409 14.11 -20.15 1.22
C ASN A 409 15.08 -19.58 2.27
N TRP A 410 14.60 -19.10 3.40
CA TRP A 410 15.46 -18.73 4.53
C TRP A 410 14.95 -19.34 5.82
N ASP A 411 15.89 -19.89 6.59
CA ASP A 411 15.58 -20.46 7.90
C ASP A 411 15.24 -19.32 8.88
N LYS A 412 16.07 -18.28 8.86
CA LYS A 412 15.91 -17.10 9.70
C LYS A 412 16.59 -15.90 9.06
N TRP A 413 15.83 -14.81 8.95
CA TRP A 413 16.32 -13.47 8.67
C TRP A 413 16.04 -12.60 9.89
N GLU A 414 17.07 -11.96 10.45
CA GLU A 414 16.95 -11.08 11.61
C GLU A 414 17.66 -9.76 11.33
N THR A 415 16.91 -8.65 11.40
CA THR A 415 17.44 -7.30 11.30
C THR A 415 17.23 -6.57 12.61
N GLN A 416 18.27 -5.99 13.17
CA GLN A 416 18.22 -5.12 14.34
C GLN A 416 18.69 -3.73 13.97
N ILE A 417 17.96 -2.71 14.40
CA ILE A 417 18.33 -1.30 14.24
C ILE A 417 18.47 -0.71 15.64
N ILE A 418 19.64 -0.16 15.96
CA ILE A 418 19.89 0.54 17.24
C ILE A 418 20.53 1.88 16.89
N GLU A 419 19.85 2.97 17.19
CA GLU A 419 20.31 4.35 16.91
C GLU A 419 20.87 4.50 15.49
N ASN A 420 20.06 4.09 14.50
CA ASN A 420 20.42 4.08 13.07
C ASN A 420 21.54 3.10 12.65
N GLN A 421 22.08 2.26 13.55
CA GLN A 421 22.95 1.14 13.19
C GLN A 421 22.09 -0.08 12.84
N LEU A 422 22.07 -0.45 11.57
CA LEU A 422 21.41 -1.64 11.05
C LEU A 422 22.39 -2.82 11.06
N LEU A 423 21.98 -3.91 11.70
CA LEU A 423 22.65 -5.20 11.67
C LEU A 423 21.65 -6.24 11.17
N SER A 424 21.94 -6.86 10.03
CA SER A 424 21.06 -7.86 9.41
C SER A 424 21.82 -9.17 9.24
N LYS A 425 21.20 -10.28 9.61
CA LYS A 425 21.72 -11.63 9.42
C LYS A 425 20.67 -12.50 8.77
N GLY A 426 21.06 -13.24 7.75
CA GLY A 426 20.19 -14.18 7.06
C GLY A 426 20.93 -15.46 6.71
N SER A 427 20.27 -16.60 6.84
CA SER A 427 20.75 -17.87 6.30
C SER A 427 19.61 -18.62 5.63
N GLY A 428 19.93 -19.34 4.56
CA GLY A 428 18.91 -20.01 3.76
C GLY A 428 19.45 -20.75 2.57
N GLN A 429 18.59 -20.99 1.59
CA GLN A 429 18.87 -21.59 0.31
C GLN A 429 18.34 -20.74 -0.84
N VAL A 430 19.14 -20.54 -1.88
CA VAL A 430 18.72 -19.95 -3.15
C VAL A 430 18.96 -20.99 -4.24
N PHE A 431 17.91 -21.38 -4.97
CA PHE A 431 17.92 -22.50 -5.91
C PHE A 431 18.60 -23.76 -5.35
N SER A 432 18.21 -24.18 -4.13
CA SER A 432 18.80 -25.29 -3.36
C SER A 432 20.26 -25.11 -2.88
N SER A 433 20.89 -23.96 -3.14
CA SER A 433 22.26 -23.65 -2.71
C SER A 433 22.27 -22.82 -1.43
N ARG A 434 22.98 -23.27 -0.40
CA ARG A 434 23.01 -22.55 0.89
C ARG A 434 23.70 -21.21 0.78
N PHE A 435 23.11 -20.19 1.40
CA PHE A 435 23.70 -18.88 1.54
C PHE A 435 23.69 -18.41 3.01
N ASN A 436 24.68 -17.60 3.35
CA ASN A 436 24.72 -16.79 4.56
C ASN A 436 24.94 -15.33 4.17
N LEU A 437 24.25 -14.43 4.85
CA LEU A 437 24.33 -12.99 4.67
C LEU A 437 24.50 -12.32 6.03
N ASP A 438 25.52 -11.48 6.15
CA ASP A 438 25.73 -10.58 7.27
C ASP A 438 25.87 -9.16 6.71
N ALA A 439 24.97 -8.25 7.07
CA ALA A 439 25.02 -6.86 6.65
C ALA A 439 25.08 -5.92 7.86
N ASN A 440 25.89 -4.87 7.75
CA ASN A 440 25.97 -3.79 8.71
C ASN A 440 25.90 -2.46 7.98
N ALA A 441 25.02 -1.55 8.39
CA ALA A 441 24.93 -0.22 7.80
C ALA A 441 24.62 0.85 8.85
N LYS A 442 25.21 2.03 8.68
CA LYS A 442 24.82 3.24 9.37
C LYS A 442 23.89 4.06 8.48
N LEU A 443 22.68 4.31 8.98
CA LEU A 443 21.68 5.15 8.33
C LEU A 443 21.82 6.59 8.84
N GLN A 444 21.67 7.57 7.96
CA GLN A 444 21.66 8.99 8.32
C GLN A 444 20.56 9.71 7.54
N PHE A 445 19.73 10.47 8.24
CA PHE A 445 18.66 11.23 7.63
C PHE A 445 18.97 12.72 7.77
N TRP A 446 19.03 13.44 6.66
CA TRP A 446 19.13 14.89 6.69
C TRP A 446 17.76 15.52 6.53
N LYS A 447 17.56 16.73 7.05
CA LYS A 447 16.42 17.57 6.68
C LYS A 447 16.86 18.57 5.63
N SER A 448 16.21 18.48 4.47
CA SER A 448 16.42 19.40 3.36
C SER A 448 15.09 20.00 2.90
N ILE A 449 15.14 21.19 2.33
CA ILE A 449 13.96 21.94 1.91
C ILE A 449 13.97 21.99 0.38
N ARG A 450 12.86 21.61 -0.24
CA ARG A 450 12.66 21.70 -1.68
C ARG A 450 12.41 23.15 -2.11
N PRO A 451 12.52 23.47 -3.42
CA PRO A 451 12.19 24.81 -3.92
C PRO A 451 10.76 25.28 -3.60
N ASP A 452 9.82 24.34 -3.47
CA ASP A 452 8.42 24.60 -3.07
C ASP A 452 8.24 24.77 -1.54
N LYS A 453 9.34 24.84 -0.79
CA LYS A 453 9.42 24.92 0.68
C LYS A 453 8.95 23.68 1.43
N SER A 454 8.61 22.58 0.77
CA SER A 454 8.33 21.31 1.44
C SER A 454 9.61 20.65 1.96
N ASN A 455 9.51 19.97 3.10
CA ASN A 455 10.63 19.21 3.66
C ASN A 455 10.79 17.88 2.90
N TYR A 456 12.03 17.46 2.70
CA TYR A 456 12.35 16.10 2.29
C TYR A 456 13.56 15.59 3.07
N TYR A 457 13.62 14.28 3.24
CA TYR A 457 14.56 13.63 4.13
C TYR A 457 15.44 12.64 3.37
N PRO A 458 16.54 13.08 2.71
CA PRO A 458 17.44 12.16 2.04
C PRO A 458 18.06 11.19 3.04
N LEU A 459 18.17 9.92 2.62
CA LEU A 459 18.80 8.84 3.37
C LEU A 459 20.22 8.65 2.86
N GLY A 460 21.19 8.86 3.74
CA GLY A 460 22.56 8.41 3.58
C GLY A 460 22.73 7.04 4.18
N MET A 461 23.44 6.17 3.47
CA MET A 461 23.75 4.84 3.95
C MET A 461 25.24 4.56 3.80
N ASN A 462 25.91 4.21 4.89
CA ASN A 462 27.28 3.73 4.87
C ASN A 462 27.32 2.32 5.46
N GLY A 463 27.61 1.30 4.65
CA GLY A 463 27.54 -0.07 5.12
C GLY A 463 28.38 -1.08 4.35
N SER A 464 28.43 -2.28 4.90
CA SER A 464 29.02 -3.45 4.26
C SER A 464 28.08 -4.64 4.32
N ILE A 465 28.13 -5.46 3.28
CA ILE A 465 27.41 -6.73 3.18
C ILE A 465 28.48 -7.81 2.98
N GLN A 466 28.39 -8.89 3.74
CA GLN A 466 29.18 -10.09 3.58
C GLN A 466 28.25 -11.24 3.20
N THR A 467 28.54 -11.90 2.08
CA THR A 467 27.77 -13.06 1.63
C THR A 467 28.65 -14.27 1.43
N LYS A 468 28.18 -15.44 1.82
CA LYS A 468 28.79 -16.72 1.47
C LYS A 468 27.76 -17.59 0.77
N LEU A 469 28.10 -18.11 -0.39
CA LEU A 469 27.26 -19.01 -1.17
C LEU A 469 28.01 -20.32 -1.42
N ASP A 470 27.37 -21.45 -1.19
CA ASP A 470 28.01 -22.75 -1.36
C ASP A 470 28.18 -23.08 -2.85
N THR A 471 27.14 -22.92 -3.65
CA THR A 471 27.17 -23.19 -5.10
C THR A 471 26.44 -22.11 -5.91
N LEU A 472 27.02 -21.65 -7.02
CA LEU A 472 26.36 -20.82 -8.02
C LEU A 472 26.23 -21.62 -9.31
N GLN A 473 25.01 -22.05 -9.64
CA GLN A 473 24.71 -22.66 -10.95
C GLN A 473 24.11 -21.59 -11.87
N LEU A 474 24.82 -21.22 -12.94
CA LEU A 474 24.39 -20.09 -13.80
C LEU A 474 23.06 -20.35 -14.51
N GLU A 475 22.74 -21.62 -14.81
CA GLU A 475 21.50 -22.02 -15.46
C GLU A 475 20.25 -21.63 -14.65
N ASN A 476 20.33 -21.71 -13.32
CA ASN A 476 19.21 -21.35 -12.43
C ASN A 476 18.83 -19.87 -12.54
N TRP A 477 19.75 -19.01 -13.00
CA TRP A 477 19.56 -17.57 -13.11
C TRP A 477 19.14 -17.12 -14.52
N TYR A 478 19.02 -18.04 -15.48
CA TYR A 478 18.71 -17.69 -16.88
C TYR A 478 17.32 -17.08 -17.06
N ASN A 479 16.30 -17.60 -16.35
CA ASN A 479 14.95 -17.04 -16.42
C ASN A 479 14.95 -15.59 -15.94
N LEU A 480 15.50 -15.33 -14.76
CA LEU A 480 15.63 -13.99 -14.20
C LEU A 480 16.41 -13.05 -15.15
N LYS A 481 17.54 -13.53 -15.71
CA LYS A 481 18.30 -12.76 -16.71
C LYS A 481 17.44 -12.39 -17.92
N SER A 482 16.67 -13.34 -18.45
CA SER A 482 15.81 -13.14 -19.62
C SER A 482 14.68 -12.16 -19.33
N SER A 483 14.05 -12.25 -18.17
CA SER A 483 13.00 -11.32 -17.72
C SER A 483 13.54 -9.90 -17.55
N ILE A 484 14.71 -9.74 -16.89
CA ILE A 484 15.38 -8.44 -16.75
C ILE A 484 15.73 -7.87 -18.13
N GLN A 485 16.28 -8.70 -19.03
CA GLN A 485 16.61 -8.27 -20.38
C GLN A 485 15.36 -7.80 -21.15
N THR A 486 14.26 -8.55 -21.07
CA THR A 486 12.99 -8.22 -21.72
C THR A 486 12.39 -6.93 -21.16
N TYR A 487 12.43 -6.77 -19.83
CA TYR A 487 12.01 -5.55 -19.17
C TYR A 487 12.82 -4.33 -19.63
N ILE A 488 14.15 -4.43 -19.64
CA ILE A 488 15.05 -3.35 -20.10
C ILE A 488 14.78 -3.03 -21.56
N GLN A 489 14.65 -4.04 -22.42
CA GLN A 489 14.36 -3.83 -23.85
C GLN A 489 13.00 -3.16 -24.06
N LYS A 490 11.97 -3.56 -23.32
CA LYS A 490 10.65 -2.92 -23.35
C LYS A 490 10.72 -1.47 -22.85
N GLU A 491 11.43 -1.22 -21.75
CA GLU A 491 11.60 0.13 -21.23
C GLU A 491 12.34 1.04 -22.23
N ILE A 492 13.41 0.54 -22.85
CA ILE A 492 14.14 1.25 -23.92
C ILE A 492 13.18 1.55 -25.08
N LYS A 493 12.42 0.56 -25.55
CA LYS A 493 11.45 0.71 -26.64
C LYS A 493 10.37 1.75 -26.30
N ASP A 494 9.70 1.62 -25.17
CA ASP A 494 8.65 2.53 -24.72
C ASP A 494 9.15 3.97 -24.62
N ARG A 495 10.40 4.17 -24.19
CA ARG A 495 11.02 5.49 -24.08
C ARG A 495 11.41 6.07 -25.45
N GLN A 496 11.93 5.24 -26.36
CA GLN A 496 12.21 5.62 -27.75
C GLN A 496 10.91 6.03 -28.47
N GLU A 497 9.82 5.28 -28.28
CA GLU A 497 8.51 5.58 -28.87
C GLU A 497 7.88 6.86 -28.29
N LYS A 498 8.13 7.16 -27.00
CA LYS A 498 7.57 8.35 -26.32
C LYS A 498 8.38 9.64 -26.52
N ILE A 499 9.51 9.61 -27.25
CA ILE A 499 10.41 10.76 -27.49
C ILE A 499 10.69 11.53 -26.17
N LEU A 500 10.94 10.79 -25.09
CA LEU A 500 11.31 11.41 -23.82
C LEU A 500 12.70 12.03 -24.00
N PRO A 501 12.93 13.31 -23.61
CA PRO A 501 14.24 13.95 -23.77
C PRO A 501 15.36 13.11 -23.15
N GLU A 502 16.49 12.97 -23.84
CA GLU A 502 17.60 12.10 -23.43
C GLU A 502 18.19 12.46 -22.04
N GLU A 503 17.99 13.70 -21.58
CA GLU A 503 18.31 14.13 -20.21
C GLU A 503 17.60 13.30 -19.11
N TYR A 504 16.54 12.55 -19.46
CA TYR A 504 15.82 11.64 -18.56
C TYR A 504 16.32 10.18 -18.59
N PHE A 505 17.33 9.83 -19.39
CA PHE A 505 17.89 8.46 -19.42
C PHE A 505 18.49 8.02 -18.07
N THR A 506 18.92 8.95 -17.22
CA THR A 506 19.70 8.67 -16.00
C THR A 506 19.02 9.11 -14.69
N GLN A 507 17.82 9.72 -14.72
CA GLN A 507 17.32 10.46 -13.55
C GLN A 507 15.82 10.27 -13.29
N GLN A 508 15.36 9.08 -12.85
CA GLN A 508 14.21 9.14 -11.94
C GLN A 508 14.71 9.71 -10.61
N LYS A 509 13.95 10.65 -10.05
CA LYS A 509 14.32 11.36 -8.82
C LYS A 509 14.76 10.41 -7.70
N ILE A 510 14.11 9.27 -7.56
CA ILE A 510 14.41 8.24 -6.55
C ILE A 510 15.82 7.63 -6.74
N TYR A 511 16.19 7.24 -7.96
CA TYR A 511 17.50 6.65 -8.25
C TYR A 511 18.66 7.62 -7.98
N LYS A 512 18.47 8.91 -8.30
CA LYS A 512 19.47 9.94 -8.06
C LYS A 512 19.78 10.07 -6.56
N TYR A 513 18.76 10.21 -5.72
CA TYR A 513 18.96 10.38 -4.28
C TYR A 513 19.48 9.13 -3.59
N LEU A 514 19.10 7.93 -4.06
CA LEU A 514 19.63 6.69 -3.49
C LEU A 514 21.10 6.47 -3.87
N LEU A 515 21.44 6.54 -5.15
CA LEU A 515 22.78 6.12 -5.60
C LEU A 515 23.89 7.17 -5.39
N GLU A 516 23.54 8.47 -5.24
CA GLU A 516 24.53 9.52 -4.95
C GLU A 516 25.01 9.49 -3.48
N GLU A 517 24.12 9.14 -2.55
CA GLU A 517 24.37 9.19 -1.10
C GLU A 517 24.60 7.81 -0.46
N MET A 518 24.58 6.74 -1.26
CA MET A 518 24.93 5.38 -0.82
C MET A 518 26.44 5.14 -0.91
N ASN A 519 27.01 4.67 0.20
CA ASN A 519 28.35 4.10 0.30
C ASN A 519 28.24 2.65 0.80
N LEU A 520 28.25 1.70 -0.12
CA LEU A 520 28.00 0.29 0.17
C LEU A 520 29.14 -0.57 -0.35
N THR A 521 29.71 -1.42 0.51
CA THR A 521 30.69 -2.45 0.10
C THR A 521 30.10 -3.85 0.32
N TRP A 522 29.78 -4.55 -0.76
CA TRP A 522 29.35 -5.94 -0.72
C TRP A 522 30.50 -6.86 -1.09
N ASN A 523 31.00 -7.62 -0.11
CA ASN A 523 32.01 -8.65 -0.33
C ASN A 523 31.40 -10.04 -0.15
N GLY A 524 31.95 -11.03 -0.83
CA GLY A 524 31.53 -12.39 -0.59
C GLY A 524 32.42 -13.45 -1.21
N SER A 525 32.04 -14.70 -0.95
CA SER A 525 32.70 -15.88 -1.50
C SER A 525 31.68 -16.89 -2.00
N ILE A 526 32.02 -17.55 -3.09
CA ILE A 526 31.26 -18.62 -3.73
C ILE A 526 32.18 -19.83 -3.77
N GLN A 527 31.82 -20.94 -3.11
CA GLN A 527 32.71 -22.11 -3.01
C GLN A 527 32.79 -22.90 -4.33
N LYS A 528 31.68 -22.96 -5.08
CA LYS A 528 31.60 -23.69 -6.34
C LYS A 528 30.80 -22.91 -7.37
N VAL A 529 31.38 -22.67 -8.54
CA VAL A 529 30.65 -22.12 -9.69
C VAL A 529 30.44 -23.25 -10.71
N ILE A 530 29.18 -23.56 -11.00
CA ILE A 530 28.78 -24.51 -12.03
C ILE A 530 28.28 -23.69 -13.21
N ILE A 531 29.02 -23.72 -14.30
CA ILE A 531 28.61 -23.02 -15.51
C ILE A 531 27.42 -23.77 -16.15
N GLN A 532 27.53 -25.09 -16.30
CA GLN A 532 26.48 -26.01 -16.80
C GLN A 532 26.73 -27.46 -16.28
N ASP A 533 25.70 -28.34 -16.34
CA ASP A 533 25.61 -29.67 -15.70
C ASP A 533 26.84 -30.61 -15.77
N ASN A 534 27.74 -30.45 -16.74
CA ASN A 534 28.91 -31.32 -16.95
C ASN A 534 30.28 -30.62 -16.76
N ALA A 535 30.29 -29.34 -16.40
CA ALA A 535 31.51 -28.54 -16.21
C ALA A 535 31.64 -28.14 -14.73
N SER A 536 31.81 -29.12 -13.85
CA SER A 536 32.09 -28.87 -12.44
C SER A 536 33.60 -28.85 -12.18
N GLU A 537 34.20 -27.67 -12.18
CA GLU A 537 35.44 -27.45 -11.44
C GLU A 537 35.12 -26.72 -10.13
N SER A 538 35.80 -27.08 -9.05
CA SER A 538 35.66 -26.41 -7.75
C SER A 538 36.36 -25.06 -7.82
N LEU A 539 35.66 -24.06 -8.35
CA LEU A 539 36.16 -22.70 -8.45
C LEU A 539 35.70 -21.93 -7.21
N ASP A 540 36.60 -21.73 -6.24
CA ASP A 540 36.39 -20.78 -5.15
C ASP A 540 36.52 -19.35 -5.71
N TRP A 541 35.43 -18.59 -5.77
CA TRP A 541 35.43 -17.19 -6.20
C TRP A 541 35.21 -16.25 -5.04
N ASN A 542 35.96 -15.14 -5.01
CA ASN A 542 35.66 -14.01 -4.15
C ASN A 542 35.11 -12.88 -5.00
N HIS A 543 34.09 -12.18 -4.51
CA HIS A 543 33.54 -10.99 -5.15
C HIS A 543 33.55 -9.78 -4.22
N SER A 544 33.58 -8.61 -4.83
CA SER A 544 33.50 -7.30 -4.17
C SER A 544 32.73 -6.35 -5.09
N VAL A 545 31.66 -5.75 -4.59
CA VAL A 545 30.88 -4.70 -5.26
C VAL A 545 30.89 -3.48 -4.36
N ILE A 546 31.40 -2.37 -4.87
CA ILE A 546 31.52 -1.10 -4.15
C ILE A 546 30.65 -0.08 -4.87
N ILE A 547 29.72 0.52 -4.14
CA ILE A 547 28.90 1.64 -4.59
C ILE A 547 29.33 2.85 -3.79
N GLN A 548 29.86 3.88 -4.44
CA GLN A 548 30.29 5.10 -3.75
C GLN A 548 30.24 6.30 -4.70
N ALA A 549 29.60 7.39 -4.27
CA ALA A 549 29.58 8.68 -4.97
C ALA A 549 29.19 8.55 -6.46
N GLY A 550 28.11 7.81 -6.74
CA GLY A 550 27.60 7.61 -8.11
C GLY A 550 28.51 6.75 -9.00
N ARG A 551 29.34 5.89 -8.39
CA ARG A 551 30.15 4.87 -9.05
C ARG A 551 29.80 3.49 -8.53
N ILE A 552 29.81 2.50 -9.42
CA ILE A 552 29.72 1.07 -9.09
C ILE A 552 31.01 0.40 -9.60
N THR A 553 31.73 -0.26 -8.70
CA THR A 553 32.89 -1.08 -9.01
C THR A 553 32.62 -2.50 -8.54
N ALA A 554 32.42 -3.43 -9.44
CA ALA A 554 32.30 -4.85 -9.15
C ALA A 554 33.57 -5.58 -9.62
N LYS A 555 34.07 -6.51 -8.81
CA LYS A 555 35.18 -7.40 -9.13
C LYS A 555 34.89 -8.77 -8.58
N ALA A 556 35.08 -9.81 -9.37
CA ALA A 556 35.14 -11.18 -8.88
C ALA A 556 36.45 -11.83 -9.37
N SER A 557 37.08 -12.62 -8.53
CA SER A 557 38.33 -13.31 -8.85
C SER A 557 38.34 -14.70 -8.26
N GLN A 558 38.81 -15.66 -9.04
CA GLN A 558 39.00 -17.02 -8.57
C GLN A 558 40.26 -17.11 -7.71
N LYS A 559 40.15 -17.80 -6.58
CA LYS A 559 41.22 -17.99 -5.62
C LYS A 559 42.39 -18.76 -6.25
N ASN A 560 43.62 -18.34 -5.94
CA ASN A 560 44.87 -18.95 -6.40
C ASN A 560 45.07 -18.98 -7.93
N THR A 561 44.35 -18.14 -8.68
CA THR A 561 44.53 -17.99 -10.13
C THR A 561 44.50 -16.51 -10.51
N SER A 562 44.86 -16.18 -11.75
CA SER A 562 44.69 -14.85 -12.33
C SER A 562 43.29 -14.61 -12.93
N ASN A 563 42.38 -15.58 -12.81
CA ASN A 563 41.03 -15.47 -13.38
C ASN A 563 40.23 -14.41 -12.63
N SER A 564 39.72 -13.43 -13.37
CA SER A 564 38.93 -12.35 -12.79
C SER A 564 37.98 -11.72 -13.79
N ILE A 565 36.89 -11.19 -13.27
CA ILE A 565 35.95 -10.32 -13.97
C ILE A 565 35.86 -9.02 -13.17
N SER A 566 35.83 -7.89 -13.85
CA SER A 566 35.58 -6.60 -13.22
C SER A 566 34.67 -5.75 -14.08
N PHE A 567 33.87 -4.93 -13.42
CA PHE A 567 32.93 -4.00 -14.01
C PHE A 567 33.04 -2.69 -13.26
N ASN A 568 33.27 -1.60 -13.98
CA ASN A 568 33.33 -0.26 -13.44
C ASN A 568 32.33 0.61 -14.18
N SER A 569 31.49 1.31 -13.43
CA SER A 569 30.53 2.24 -13.99
C SER A 569 30.49 3.54 -13.20
N GLN A 570 30.44 4.66 -13.90
CA GLN A 570 30.22 5.98 -13.34
C GLN A 570 29.00 6.58 -14.03
N PHE A 571 27.91 6.77 -13.30
CA PHE A 571 26.61 7.17 -13.86
C PHE A 571 26.14 8.55 -13.37
N ALA A 572 26.72 9.08 -12.30
CA ALA A 572 26.44 10.44 -11.79
C ALA A 572 27.35 11.53 -12.42
N THR A 573 27.74 11.39 -13.70
CA THR A 573 28.57 12.37 -14.41
C THR A 573 27.93 12.83 -15.71
N LYS A 574 28.35 14.02 -16.17
CA LYS A 574 27.96 14.57 -17.48
C LYS A 574 28.32 13.66 -18.66
N SER A 575 29.28 12.76 -18.47
CA SER A 575 29.62 11.71 -19.43
C SER A 575 29.71 10.40 -18.66
N PRO A 576 28.61 9.62 -18.62
CA PRO A 576 28.61 8.27 -18.10
C PRO A 576 29.74 7.43 -18.69
N TYR A 577 30.30 6.56 -17.86
CA TYR A 577 31.40 5.66 -18.22
C TYR A 577 31.05 4.24 -17.81
N MET A 578 31.34 3.27 -18.66
CA MET A 578 31.21 1.85 -18.35
C MET A 578 32.41 1.09 -18.90
N GLU A 579 32.97 0.21 -18.08
CA GLU A 579 34.06 -0.67 -18.45
C GLU A 579 33.82 -2.07 -17.87
N MET A 580 34.04 -3.09 -18.69
CA MET A 580 34.02 -4.48 -18.27
C MET A 580 35.32 -5.14 -18.70
N ASN A 581 36.02 -5.77 -17.78
CA ASN A 581 37.20 -6.58 -18.08
C ASN A 581 36.96 -8.02 -17.63
N LEU A 582 37.34 -8.98 -18.46
CA LEU A 582 37.35 -10.40 -18.15
C LEU A 582 38.75 -10.93 -18.48
N ASN A 583 39.41 -11.51 -17.50
CA ASN A 583 40.72 -12.15 -17.65
C ASN A 583 40.58 -13.61 -17.24
N LEU A 584 40.86 -14.52 -18.15
CA LEU A 584 40.88 -15.96 -17.94
C LEU A 584 42.26 -16.48 -18.38
N VAL A 585 42.85 -17.36 -17.58
CA VAL A 585 44.18 -17.95 -17.77
C VAL A 585 44.06 -19.43 -17.41
N ASP A 586 44.44 -20.29 -18.36
CA ASP A 586 44.32 -21.75 -18.30
C ASP A 586 42.93 -22.21 -17.84
N PHE A 587 41.89 -21.48 -18.24
CA PHE A 587 40.53 -21.75 -17.82
C PHE A 587 39.99 -22.97 -18.57
N SER A 588 39.61 -24.02 -17.84
CA SER A 588 39.06 -25.23 -18.46
C SER A 588 37.72 -24.94 -19.14
N TRP A 589 37.63 -25.27 -20.41
CA TRP A 589 36.42 -25.07 -21.21
C TRP A 589 36.08 -26.39 -21.89
N LYS A 590 34.84 -26.87 -21.73
CA LYS A 590 34.44 -28.24 -22.15
C LYS A 590 33.25 -28.25 -23.10
N LYS A 591 32.98 -27.12 -23.77
CA LYS A 591 31.93 -26.99 -24.80
C LYS A 591 32.45 -26.30 -26.06
N PRO A 592 31.83 -26.51 -27.22
CA PRO A 592 32.06 -25.68 -28.40
C PRO A 592 32.01 -24.19 -28.06
N LEU A 593 33.02 -23.42 -28.48
CA LEU A 593 33.06 -21.96 -28.29
C LEU A 593 32.38 -21.22 -29.45
N PHE A 594 32.80 -21.52 -30.67
CA PHE A 594 32.32 -20.91 -31.89
C PHE A 594 32.48 -21.90 -33.05
N ASN A 595 31.80 -21.60 -34.16
CA ASN A 595 32.02 -22.30 -35.41
C ASN A 595 33.13 -21.60 -36.19
N LEU A 596 33.99 -22.40 -36.82
CA LEU A 596 35.01 -21.96 -37.75
C LEU A 596 34.86 -22.80 -39.01
N CYS A 597 34.44 -22.17 -40.11
CA CYS A 597 34.24 -22.85 -41.39
C CYS A 597 33.26 -24.04 -41.33
N GLY A 598 32.20 -23.93 -40.52
CA GLY A 598 31.19 -24.99 -40.35
C GLY A 598 31.56 -26.09 -39.36
N TYR A 599 32.67 -25.92 -38.67
CA TYR A 599 33.08 -26.84 -37.62
C TYR A 599 33.09 -26.16 -36.25
N SER A 600 32.58 -26.86 -35.24
CA SER A 600 32.57 -26.39 -33.88
C SER A 600 33.96 -26.54 -33.23
N VAL A 601 34.51 -25.47 -32.68
CA VAL A 601 35.82 -25.47 -32.01
C VAL A 601 35.64 -25.76 -30.52
N LEU A 602 36.22 -26.86 -30.04
CA LEU A 602 36.22 -27.29 -28.65
C LEU A 602 37.64 -27.23 -28.04
N PRO A 603 38.00 -26.16 -27.29
CA PRO A 603 39.25 -26.13 -26.52
C PRO A 603 39.26 -27.14 -25.36
N GLU A 604 40.44 -27.49 -24.84
CA GLU A 604 40.60 -28.13 -23.52
C GLU A 604 40.68 -27.05 -22.41
N SER A 605 41.40 -25.97 -22.69
CA SER A 605 41.45 -24.75 -21.88
C SER A 605 41.63 -23.51 -22.75
N LEU A 606 41.37 -22.33 -22.20
CA LEU A 606 41.55 -21.05 -22.89
C LEU A 606 42.16 -19.97 -21.99
N ASP A 607 42.95 -19.10 -22.59
CA ASP A 607 43.28 -17.78 -22.06
C ASP A 607 42.43 -16.73 -22.79
N LEU A 608 41.81 -15.81 -22.05
CA LEU A 608 41.00 -14.73 -22.59
C LEU A 608 41.26 -13.44 -21.82
N GLU A 609 41.79 -12.41 -22.49
CA GLU A 609 41.76 -11.04 -21.98
C GLU A 609 40.74 -10.25 -22.78
N TYR A 610 39.55 -10.02 -22.24
CA TYR A 610 38.48 -9.23 -22.84
C TYR A 610 38.32 -7.90 -22.11
N ARG A 611 38.17 -6.82 -22.86
CA ARG A 611 37.87 -5.47 -22.36
C ARG A 611 36.79 -4.84 -23.21
N PHE A 612 35.71 -4.38 -22.57
CA PHE A 612 34.71 -3.50 -23.15
C PHE A 612 34.78 -2.15 -22.46
N ARG A 613 34.68 -1.07 -23.23
CA ARG A 613 34.61 0.30 -22.71
C ARG A 613 33.59 1.09 -23.51
N SER A 614 32.76 1.87 -22.82
CA SER A 614 31.87 2.85 -23.43
C SER A 614 31.82 4.13 -22.62
N SER A 615 31.64 5.25 -23.31
CA SER A 615 31.41 6.56 -22.72
C SER A 615 30.42 7.36 -23.55
N GLY A 616 29.65 8.24 -22.93
CA GLY A 616 28.73 9.11 -23.67
C GLY A 616 27.53 9.54 -22.85
N ALA A 617 27.00 10.72 -23.15
CA ALA A 617 25.81 11.28 -22.49
C ALA A 617 24.48 10.82 -23.12
N ASP A 618 24.53 10.30 -24.35
CA ASP A 618 23.38 9.83 -25.12
C ASP A 618 23.63 8.43 -25.72
N PHE A 619 22.57 7.76 -26.15
CA PHE A 619 22.63 6.40 -26.70
C PHE A 619 23.52 6.31 -27.94
N ASN A 620 23.50 7.33 -28.79
CA ASN A 620 24.31 7.41 -30.00
C ASN A 620 25.82 7.47 -29.68
N SER A 621 26.19 8.21 -28.64
CA SER A 621 27.56 8.31 -28.14
C SER A 621 28.01 7.01 -27.50
N ILE A 622 27.15 6.37 -26.70
CA ILE A 622 27.43 5.07 -26.07
C ILE A 622 27.69 3.99 -27.13
N THR A 623 26.86 3.94 -28.18
CA THR A 623 27.00 2.97 -29.29
C THR A 623 28.21 3.26 -30.18
N LYS A 624 28.51 4.53 -30.48
CA LYS A 624 29.67 4.91 -31.33
C LYS A 624 31.01 4.87 -30.61
N GLN A 625 31.04 5.11 -29.30
CA GLN A 625 32.25 5.10 -28.48
C GLN A 625 32.44 3.76 -27.73
N GLY A 626 31.52 2.81 -27.95
CA GLY A 626 31.63 1.45 -27.45
C GLY A 626 32.70 0.69 -28.23
N ASN A 627 33.83 0.39 -27.57
CA ASN A 627 34.88 -0.43 -28.12
C ASN A 627 34.98 -1.72 -27.29
N HIS A 628 35.12 -2.86 -27.96
CA HIS A 628 35.56 -4.08 -27.28
C HIS A 628 36.79 -4.66 -27.96
N THR A 629 37.74 -5.06 -27.14
CA THR A 629 39.01 -5.67 -27.53
C THR A 629 39.14 -6.97 -26.77
N SER A 630 39.55 -8.04 -27.43
CA SER A 630 39.76 -9.33 -26.78
C SER A 630 40.94 -10.09 -27.35
N ILE A 631 41.77 -10.67 -26.48
CA ILE A 631 42.88 -11.54 -26.83
C ILE A 631 42.48 -12.95 -26.43
N TRP A 632 42.43 -13.86 -27.40
CA TRP A 632 42.05 -15.26 -27.21
C TRP A 632 43.26 -16.15 -27.46
N ASN A 633 43.51 -17.12 -26.58
CA ASN A 633 44.41 -18.24 -26.83
C ASN A 633 43.72 -19.54 -26.42
N LEU A 634 43.26 -20.31 -27.39
CA LEU A 634 42.68 -21.64 -27.20
C LEU A 634 43.80 -22.68 -27.17
N LYS A 635 43.83 -23.51 -26.14
CA LYS A 635 44.84 -24.56 -25.98
C LYS A 635 44.24 -25.93 -26.26
N LYS A 636 44.96 -26.73 -27.05
CA LYS A 636 44.59 -28.10 -27.46
C LYS A 636 43.15 -28.21 -27.96
N ALA A 637 42.70 -27.21 -28.71
CA ALA A 637 41.40 -27.21 -29.34
C ALA A 637 41.25 -28.38 -30.32
N LYS A 638 40.02 -28.86 -30.46
CA LYS A 638 39.63 -29.93 -31.37
C LYS A 638 38.47 -29.44 -32.22
N ILE A 639 38.47 -29.89 -33.45
CA ILE A 639 37.38 -29.63 -34.40
C ILE A 639 36.32 -30.72 -34.18
N MET A 640 35.09 -30.33 -33.91
CA MET A 640 33.93 -31.22 -33.90
C MET A 640 33.01 -30.90 -35.08
N ASN A 641 32.35 -31.92 -35.64
CA ASN A 641 31.30 -31.69 -36.64
C ASN A 641 30.21 -30.83 -36.00
N ALA A 642 29.82 -29.72 -36.64
CA ALA A 642 28.68 -28.94 -36.19
C ALA A 642 27.40 -29.74 -36.47
N THR A 643 26.65 -30.16 -35.45
CA THR A 643 25.25 -30.71 -35.54
C THR A 643 24.96 -31.91 -36.48
N GLU A 644 24.00 -32.77 -36.09
CA GLU A 644 23.56 -33.94 -36.89
C GLU A 644 23.01 -33.60 -38.29
N GLU A 645 22.62 -32.34 -38.55
CA GLU A 645 22.15 -31.88 -39.87
C GLU A 645 23.30 -31.66 -40.87
N PHE A 646 24.48 -31.23 -40.41
CA PHE A 646 25.64 -30.95 -41.27
C PHE A 646 26.43 -32.23 -41.63
N GLU A 647 26.31 -33.28 -40.82
CA GLU A 647 26.87 -34.61 -41.13
C GLU A 647 26.24 -35.24 -42.38
N LYS A 648 25.02 -34.85 -42.75
CA LYS A 648 24.33 -35.40 -43.94
C LYS A 648 24.75 -34.76 -45.26
N GLU A 649 25.25 -33.53 -45.26
CA GLU A 649 25.52 -32.79 -46.51
C GLU A 649 27.00 -32.63 -46.89
N ASN A 650 27.97 -32.81 -45.98
CA ASN A 650 29.37 -32.46 -46.29
C ASN A 650 30.46 -33.40 -45.73
N ILE A 651 30.30 -34.71 -45.92
CA ILE A 651 31.31 -35.73 -45.53
C ILE A 651 32.67 -35.56 -46.26
N ASN A 652 32.75 -34.78 -47.34
CA ASN A 652 33.96 -34.63 -48.17
C ASN A 652 34.61 -33.23 -48.21
N SER A 653 34.19 -32.27 -47.40
CA SER A 653 34.92 -31.00 -47.33
C SER A 653 36.20 -31.18 -46.51
N ASN A 654 37.36 -31.14 -47.17
CA ASN A 654 38.64 -30.96 -46.50
C ASN A 654 38.57 -29.66 -45.70
N PHE A 655 38.98 -29.70 -44.43
CA PHE A 655 39.15 -28.47 -43.66
C PHE A 655 40.06 -27.53 -44.46
N PRO A 656 39.71 -26.25 -44.64
CA PRO A 656 40.30 -25.42 -45.69
C PRO A 656 41.76 -25.02 -45.42
N ILE A 657 42.35 -25.51 -44.32
CA ILE A 657 43.77 -25.37 -44.00
C ILE A 657 44.51 -26.65 -44.45
N PRO A 658 45.39 -26.58 -45.48
CA PRO A 658 46.15 -27.70 -46.03
C PRO A 658 46.98 -28.43 -44.99
N ALA A 659 47.02 -29.76 -45.12
CA ALA A 659 47.78 -30.70 -44.29
C ALA A 659 47.36 -30.79 -42.81
N TRP A 660 46.17 -30.32 -42.48
CA TRP A 660 45.64 -30.47 -41.13
C TRP A 660 44.66 -31.64 -41.03
N ASP A 661 45.01 -32.66 -40.24
CA ASP A 661 44.12 -33.75 -39.89
C ASP A 661 43.05 -33.27 -38.90
N LYS A 662 41.77 -33.51 -39.21
CA LYS A 662 40.62 -33.18 -38.35
C LYS A 662 40.72 -33.79 -36.95
N LYS A 663 41.52 -34.85 -36.77
CA LYS A 663 41.76 -35.50 -35.48
C LYS A 663 42.87 -34.85 -34.64
N GLU A 664 43.68 -33.98 -35.21
CA GLU A 664 44.78 -33.31 -34.51
C GLU A 664 44.27 -32.15 -33.66
N SER A 665 44.75 -32.08 -32.41
CA SER A 665 44.52 -30.91 -31.57
C SER A 665 45.42 -29.75 -32.00
N PHE A 666 44.98 -28.52 -31.73
CA PHE A 666 45.70 -27.31 -32.12
C PHE A 666 45.58 -26.21 -31.08
N ASP A 667 46.56 -25.30 -31.09
CA ASP A 667 46.47 -24.05 -30.36
C ASP A 667 46.06 -22.94 -31.33
N LEU A 668 45.10 -22.10 -30.94
CA LEU A 668 44.61 -20.97 -31.74
C LEU A 668 44.68 -19.68 -30.91
N GLY A 669 45.55 -18.76 -31.32
CA GLY A 669 45.66 -17.41 -30.76
C GLY A 669 45.10 -16.36 -31.71
N PHE A 670 44.42 -15.33 -31.22
CA PHE A 670 44.07 -14.14 -31.99
C PHE A 670 43.71 -12.95 -31.10
N GLU A 671 43.95 -11.75 -31.61
CA GLU A 671 43.41 -10.51 -31.06
C GLU A 671 42.19 -10.10 -31.90
N MET A 672 41.11 -9.70 -31.25
CA MET A 672 39.89 -9.22 -31.89
C MET A 672 39.59 -7.81 -31.39
N ASP A 673 39.51 -6.85 -32.30
CA ASP A 673 39.06 -5.49 -32.00
C ASP A 673 37.80 -5.18 -32.78
N HIS A 674 36.79 -4.70 -32.09
CA HIS A 674 35.54 -4.30 -32.70
C HIS A 674 35.30 -2.80 -32.51
N TYR A 675 35.04 -2.15 -33.64
CA TYR A 675 34.72 -0.74 -33.74
C TYR A 675 33.43 -0.57 -34.53
N PHE A 676 32.35 -0.24 -33.83
CA PHE A 676 31.02 0.09 -34.37
C PHE A 676 30.37 -1.01 -35.25
N GLU A 677 30.80 -1.16 -36.50
CA GLU A 677 30.29 -2.14 -37.48
C GLU A 677 31.40 -3.09 -37.97
N ASN A 678 32.67 -2.83 -37.65
CA ASN A 678 33.79 -3.60 -38.16
C ASN A 678 34.50 -4.34 -37.03
N THR A 679 34.72 -5.63 -37.24
CA THR A 679 35.56 -6.48 -36.40
C THR A 679 36.85 -6.79 -37.14
N TYR A 680 37.98 -6.60 -36.49
CA TYR A 680 39.32 -6.92 -37.00
C TYR A 680 39.92 -8.05 -36.18
N PHE A 681 40.47 -9.04 -36.86
CA PHE A 681 41.23 -10.13 -36.25
C PHE A 681 42.71 -9.91 -36.55
N ARG A 682 43.53 -9.76 -35.52
CA ARG A 682 44.97 -9.51 -35.63
C ARG A 682 45.74 -10.64 -34.97
N ASN A 683 47.01 -10.80 -35.36
CA ASN A 683 47.92 -11.77 -34.75
C ASN A 683 47.33 -13.19 -34.67
N ILE A 684 46.57 -13.61 -35.69
CA ILE A 684 46.04 -14.97 -35.73
C ILE A 684 47.23 -15.92 -35.76
N THR A 685 47.29 -16.86 -34.85
CA THR A 685 48.28 -17.93 -34.79
C THR A 685 47.56 -19.25 -34.65
N LEU A 686 48.01 -20.24 -35.40
CA LEU A 686 47.41 -21.55 -35.40
C LEU A 686 48.52 -22.59 -35.47
N VAL A 687 48.64 -23.40 -34.42
CA VAL A 687 49.72 -24.36 -34.26
C VAL A 687 49.13 -25.74 -34.03
N SER A 688 49.29 -26.61 -35.01
CA SER A 688 48.86 -28.02 -34.90
C SER A 688 49.79 -28.83 -34.00
N SER A 689 49.29 -29.92 -33.41
CA SER A 689 50.10 -30.86 -32.64
C SER A 689 51.22 -31.54 -33.45
N SER A 690 51.09 -31.58 -34.77
CA SER A 690 52.12 -32.08 -35.70
C SER A 690 53.22 -31.05 -36.02
N GLY A 691 53.10 -29.82 -35.51
CA GLY A 691 54.10 -28.75 -35.64
C GLY A 691 53.92 -27.81 -36.83
N ASN A 692 52.82 -27.94 -37.61
CA ASN A 692 52.49 -26.95 -38.63
C ASN A 692 51.97 -25.66 -37.98
N GLU A 693 52.55 -24.52 -38.38
CA GLU A 693 52.22 -23.18 -37.87
C GLU A 693 51.69 -22.29 -39.01
N TRP A 694 50.53 -21.68 -38.78
CA TRP A 694 49.91 -20.67 -39.63
C TRP A 694 49.77 -19.36 -38.86
N LYS A 695 49.98 -18.24 -39.56
CA LYS A 695 49.81 -16.88 -39.04
C LYS A 695 48.89 -16.08 -39.92
N GLY A 696 48.23 -15.06 -39.40
CA GLY A 696 47.34 -14.28 -40.24
C GLY A 696 46.66 -13.09 -39.59
N PHE A 697 45.74 -12.52 -40.35
CA PHE A 697 44.87 -11.43 -39.96
C PHE A 697 43.52 -11.57 -40.69
N GLY A 698 42.49 -10.88 -40.20
CA GLY A 698 41.17 -10.91 -40.79
C GLY A 698 40.35 -9.67 -40.46
N SER A 699 39.19 -9.56 -41.11
CA SER A 699 38.22 -8.50 -40.85
C SER A 699 36.83 -8.96 -41.26
N THR A 700 35.78 -8.37 -40.69
CA THR A 700 34.42 -8.54 -41.22
C THR A 700 34.21 -7.64 -42.45
N LYS A 701 33.82 -8.24 -43.59
CA LYS A 701 33.43 -7.51 -44.81
C LYS A 701 31.98 -7.86 -45.13
N ASN A 702 31.09 -6.86 -45.19
CA ASN A 702 29.63 -7.07 -45.32
C ASN A 702 29.04 -7.99 -44.22
N ASN A 703 29.48 -7.84 -42.97
CA ASN A 703 29.13 -8.71 -41.83
C ASN A 703 29.61 -10.17 -41.96
N LEU A 704 30.40 -10.52 -42.97
CA LEU A 704 30.98 -11.87 -43.13
C LEU A 704 32.45 -11.88 -42.69
N PRO A 705 32.90 -12.87 -41.89
CA PRO A 705 34.30 -13.02 -41.53
C PRO A 705 35.18 -13.33 -42.74
N TYR A 706 36.25 -12.57 -42.92
CA TYR A 706 37.27 -12.80 -43.94
C TYR A 706 38.65 -12.90 -43.29
N TYR A 707 39.40 -13.95 -43.60
CA TYR A 707 40.71 -14.23 -43.03
C TYR A 707 41.76 -14.40 -44.12
N THR A 708 42.99 -13.95 -43.86
CA THR A 708 44.18 -14.23 -44.67
C THR A 708 45.21 -14.91 -43.78
N LEU A 709 45.50 -16.17 -44.08
CA LEU A 709 46.43 -17.02 -43.35
C LEU A 709 47.65 -17.33 -44.22
N TYR A 710 48.83 -17.42 -43.63
CA TYR A 710 50.07 -17.80 -44.28
C TYR A 710 50.92 -18.67 -43.36
N GLY A 711 51.55 -19.70 -43.90
CA GLY A 711 52.22 -20.72 -43.10
C GLY A 711 53.11 -21.63 -43.93
N LYS A 712 53.92 -22.44 -43.27
CA LYS A 712 54.73 -23.48 -43.92
C LYS A 712 53.98 -24.81 -43.89
N VAL A 713 53.86 -25.45 -45.04
CA VAL A 713 53.36 -26.82 -45.17
C VAL A 713 54.51 -27.67 -45.69
N GLY A 714 55.15 -28.43 -44.81
CA GLY A 714 56.43 -29.08 -45.12
C GLY A 714 57.54 -28.04 -45.37
N THR A 715 58.08 -27.98 -46.59
CA THR A 715 59.11 -27.01 -46.99
C THR A 715 58.57 -25.78 -47.73
N GLU A 716 57.31 -25.81 -48.17
CA GLU A 716 56.70 -24.74 -48.99
C GLU A 716 55.93 -23.74 -48.12
N PHE A 717 56.06 -22.45 -48.45
CA PHE A 717 55.25 -21.39 -47.84
C PHE A 717 53.97 -21.20 -48.65
N LYS A 718 52.82 -21.23 -47.98
CA LYS A 718 51.50 -21.09 -48.60
C LYS A 718 50.74 -19.94 -47.95
N THR A 719 49.89 -19.30 -48.74
CA THR A 719 48.95 -18.26 -48.31
C THR A 719 47.54 -18.67 -48.73
N ILE A 720 46.57 -18.49 -47.85
CA ILE A 720 45.17 -18.86 -48.02
C ILE A 720 44.32 -17.67 -47.61
N GLN A 721 43.25 -17.45 -48.37
CA GLN A 721 42.20 -16.51 -48.03
C GLN A 721 40.94 -17.32 -47.77
N LEU A 722 40.27 -17.06 -46.65
CA LEU A 722 39.05 -17.73 -46.25
C LEU A 722 37.96 -16.68 -46.11
N LEU A 723 36.84 -16.87 -46.82
CA LEU A 723 35.62 -16.11 -46.60
C LEU A 723 34.57 -17.04 -46.01
N GLU A 724 34.04 -16.71 -44.83
CA GLU A 724 33.00 -17.49 -44.17
C GLU A 724 31.61 -17.02 -44.63
N GLU A 725 30.90 -17.88 -45.35
CA GLU A 725 29.53 -17.69 -45.85
C GLU A 725 28.65 -18.84 -45.34
N GLU A 726 27.55 -18.53 -44.66
CA GLU A 726 26.54 -19.51 -44.21
C GLU A 726 27.16 -20.74 -43.49
N ASP A 727 28.04 -20.48 -42.51
CA ASP A 727 28.78 -21.51 -41.78
C ASP A 727 29.65 -22.42 -42.68
N THR A 728 30.14 -21.93 -43.81
CA THR A 728 31.13 -22.62 -44.65
C THR A 728 32.24 -21.67 -45.09
N CYS A 729 33.45 -22.18 -45.34
CA CYS A 729 34.54 -21.37 -45.86
C CYS A 729 34.74 -21.58 -47.37
N LYS A 730 34.79 -20.47 -48.12
CA LYS A 730 35.17 -20.41 -49.53
C LYS A 730 36.61 -19.96 -49.73
#